data_AF-Q97L35-F1
#
_entry.id   AF-Q97L35-F1
#
_cell.length_a   1.000
_cell.length_b   1.000
_cell.length_c   1.000
_cell.angle_alpha   90.00
_cell.angle_beta   90.00
_cell.angle_gamma   90.00
#
_symmetry.space_group_name_H-M   'P 1'
#
loop_
_entity.id
_entity.type
_entity.pdbx_description
1 polymer ?
#
loop_
_entity_poly.entity_id
_entity_poly.type
_entity_poly.pdbx_seq_one_letter_code
_entity_poly.pdbx_strand_id
1 'polypeptide(L)'
;MRILIVGGCGFIGSHVVERLYKEGHKTYIIDNLSTGNLKNVTVPHKFYNLSIESESCEEVFKANKFDAVIDLSSPVVNTNAEASSFELTPSVKGITNLLNFSSKYGVKRFIFASSASVYGNNNLTIKEEAEINPLSPYAVNKYVGEFYTQKWFEIYGLKTISLRISNVFGPRQSIKGEGNVVALFINKALKSSEIDRFGDGTQTRDFIYVEDVVDAIYKALESDYTGVLNISTNTEHSLNELIDTLEEFHPIRKVNYRLNRSGDIKKSKLDNSKAKTELGWDTKYSFRAALEKTYDWYKKNCSLSETVSDTSKAKTKKRTLFKYLPYFENILFMLLIFFLTFSILKVKDPFSSGFADICYMYIIIMSIMYGMKQASLSVIFSCGLYFYLLLNTGYSVVTILYDPTNLPHVLSYIIIGAVCGYAADVYKRNSKIKELKIDTLNNKYKFLETIYNETRNAKEELEEQIIGSENSFVNIYNTTKALDSLEVNDIYFGSIRIIDKLLNTLKSSIYILDRDGKYLRLKAKSSSENFSLPYSVNLDQFREINQAIKSKTVFINRTLNPKLPTMVAPVIINDNVKAIISVYDVKFEKLTLHYENLFKALVDLISNAIGKALKYDEIAARNKYIPNTEILTTKEFKKVLTDKIRNKEISGINFTLLRIKDNNLSYEENFNKLSLSIRDDDLIGLGEGNYIYVILSNTDKIKSEKVLMRISKSGLNAEVMEDLY
;
A
#
# COMPACT_ATOMS: atom_id res chain seq x y z
N MET A 1 -3.63 8.40 -11.75
CA MET A 1 -2.25 7.93 -12.04
C MET A 1 -1.82 6.91 -10.99
N ARG A 2 -0.84 6.06 -11.31
CA ARG A 2 -0.08 5.24 -10.35
C ARG A 2 1.22 5.96 -10.02
N ILE A 3 1.39 6.37 -8.78
CA ILE A 3 2.50 7.24 -8.36
C ILE A 3 3.31 6.52 -7.29
N LEU A 4 4.62 6.44 -7.51
CA LEU A 4 5.57 5.95 -6.52
C LEU A 4 6.12 7.12 -5.71
N ILE A 5 6.00 7.05 -4.38
CA ILE A 5 6.53 8.03 -3.44
C ILE A 5 7.66 7.35 -2.67
N VAL A 6 8.88 7.80 -2.89
CA VAL A 6 10.04 7.34 -2.13
C VAL A 6 10.21 8.24 -0.90
N GLY A 7 10.36 7.66 0.28
CA GLY A 7 10.33 8.41 1.55
C GLY A 7 8.91 8.79 1.99
N GLY A 8 7.90 8.06 1.52
CA GLY A 8 6.48 8.35 1.76
C GLY A 8 6.04 8.24 3.22
N CYS A 9 6.80 7.56 4.09
CA CYS A 9 6.51 7.50 5.53
C CYS A 9 7.19 8.64 6.32
N GLY A 10 7.99 9.48 5.64
CA GLY A 10 8.65 10.64 6.22
C GLY A 10 7.70 11.82 6.47
N PHE A 11 8.28 12.93 6.96
CA PHE A 11 7.55 14.17 7.25
C PHE A 11 6.77 14.67 6.02
N ILE A 12 7.47 15.15 4.98
CA ILE A 12 6.84 15.69 3.76
C ILE A 12 6.09 14.58 3.00
N GLY A 13 6.71 13.40 2.88
CA GLY A 13 6.16 12.26 2.14
C GLY A 13 4.77 11.84 2.59
N SER A 14 4.53 11.79 3.90
CA SER A 14 3.21 11.39 4.42
C SER A 14 2.09 12.36 4.04
N HIS A 15 2.39 13.67 4.00
CA HIS A 15 1.43 14.68 3.54
C HIS A 15 1.21 14.60 2.03
N VAL A 16 2.25 14.32 1.24
CA VAL A 16 2.13 14.09 -0.21
C VAL A 16 1.23 12.89 -0.50
N VAL A 17 1.43 11.78 0.20
CA VAL A 17 0.60 10.57 0.03
C VAL A 17 -0.88 10.87 0.33
N GLU A 18 -1.15 11.60 1.41
CA GLU A 18 -2.52 12.00 1.77
C GLU A 18 -3.15 12.93 0.72
N ARG A 19 -2.38 13.88 0.18
CA ARG A 19 -2.88 14.75 -0.91
C ARG A 19 -3.18 13.94 -2.16
N LEU A 20 -2.25 13.11 -2.63
CA LEU A 20 -2.43 12.33 -3.87
C LEU A 20 -3.60 11.35 -3.76
N TYR A 21 -3.83 10.77 -2.58
CA TYR A 21 -5.00 9.92 -2.34
C TYR A 21 -6.31 10.71 -2.46
N LYS A 22 -6.38 11.92 -1.88
CA LYS A 22 -7.57 12.80 -1.99
C LYS A 22 -7.88 13.19 -3.43
N GLU A 23 -6.86 13.33 -4.27
CA GLU A 23 -6.99 13.62 -5.71
C GLU A 23 -7.26 12.36 -6.56
N GLY A 24 -7.55 11.22 -5.93
CA GLY A 24 -7.94 9.98 -6.61
C GLY A 24 -6.80 9.21 -7.26
N HIS A 25 -5.55 9.47 -6.88
CA HIS A 25 -4.40 8.72 -7.38
C HIS A 25 -4.12 7.46 -6.57
N LYS A 26 -3.55 6.44 -7.24
CA LYS A 26 -3.08 5.21 -6.59
C LYS A 26 -1.65 5.42 -6.12
N THR A 27 -1.43 5.39 -4.81
CA THR A 27 -0.14 5.68 -4.18
C THR A 27 0.60 4.39 -3.81
N TYR A 28 1.88 4.39 -4.12
CA TYR A 28 2.82 3.32 -3.79
C TYR A 28 3.98 3.96 -3.04
N ILE A 29 4.49 3.31 -2.00
CA ILE A 29 5.54 3.86 -1.15
C ILE A 29 6.74 2.93 -1.11
N ILE A 30 7.93 3.46 -1.32
CA ILE A 30 9.19 2.81 -0.91
C ILE A 30 9.76 3.64 0.25
N ASP A 31 9.94 3.02 1.41
CA ASP A 31 10.57 3.64 2.57
C ASP A 31 11.26 2.57 3.41
N ASN A 32 12.47 2.83 3.89
CA ASN A 32 13.21 1.90 4.75
C ASN A 32 12.96 2.13 6.25
N LEU A 33 12.07 3.08 6.59
CA LEU A 33 11.68 3.44 7.95
C LEU A 33 12.85 3.86 8.86
N SER A 34 13.97 4.29 8.26
CA SER A 34 15.15 4.77 9.00
C SER A 34 14.84 6.02 9.83
N THR A 35 14.05 6.93 9.25
CA THR A 35 13.53 8.15 9.90
C THR A 35 12.02 8.32 9.74
N GLY A 36 11.42 7.64 8.77
CA GLY A 36 9.98 7.61 8.57
C GLY A 36 9.25 6.80 9.64
N ASN A 37 7.95 7.02 9.77
CA ASN A 37 7.08 6.23 10.64
C ASN A 37 5.84 5.83 9.85
N LEU A 38 5.58 4.52 9.76
CA LEU A 38 4.43 3.99 9.02
C LEU A 38 3.10 4.58 9.52
N LYS A 39 3.01 4.93 10.82
CA LYS A 39 1.83 5.58 11.41
C LYS A 39 1.53 6.97 10.84
N ASN A 40 2.48 7.58 10.12
CA ASN A 40 2.27 8.90 9.50
C ASN A 40 1.31 8.82 8.30
N VAL A 41 1.15 7.65 7.68
CA VAL A 41 0.31 7.46 6.51
C VAL A 41 -0.95 6.69 6.92
N THR A 42 -2.09 7.37 6.90
CA THR A 42 -3.39 6.82 7.34
C THR A 42 -4.30 6.40 6.18
N VAL A 43 -3.96 6.81 4.96
CA VAL A 43 -4.74 6.53 3.76
C VAL A 43 -4.30 5.21 3.11
N PRO A 44 -5.19 4.52 2.37
CA PRO A 44 -4.83 3.33 1.60
C PRO A 44 -3.64 3.58 0.65
N HIS A 45 -2.63 2.73 0.74
CA HIS A 45 -1.43 2.78 -0.09
C HIS A 45 -0.81 1.37 -0.19
N LYS A 46 0.01 1.13 -1.22
CA LYS A 46 0.85 -0.07 -1.26
C LYS A 46 2.25 0.26 -0.73
N PHE A 47 2.68 -0.42 0.31
CA PHE A 47 3.95 -0.16 0.98
C PHE A 47 5.01 -1.20 0.65
N TYR A 48 6.24 -0.73 0.43
CA TYR A 48 7.43 -1.55 0.21
C TYR A 48 8.52 -1.10 1.19
N ASN A 49 8.83 -1.95 2.17
CA ASN A 49 9.92 -1.72 3.11
C ASN A 49 11.28 -2.03 2.46
N LEU A 50 11.77 -1.11 1.64
CA LEU A 50 13.01 -1.28 0.87
C LEU A 50 13.89 -0.04 0.98
N SER A 51 15.20 -0.26 0.96
CA SER A 51 16.16 0.80 0.65
C SER A 51 16.21 1.01 -0.86
N ILE A 52 16.27 2.26 -1.30
CA ILE A 52 16.42 2.64 -2.71
C ILE A 52 17.72 2.14 -3.35
N GLU A 53 18.73 1.82 -2.54
CA GLU A 53 19.99 1.22 -2.99
C GLU A 53 19.86 -0.27 -3.32
N SER A 54 18.74 -0.90 -2.94
CA SER A 54 18.45 -2.31 -3.20
C SER A 54 18.04 -2.52 -4.65
N GLU A 55 18.60 -3.56 -5.27
CA GLU A 55 18.21 -4.02 -6.61
C GLU A 55 16.77 -4.54 -6.64
N SER A 56 16.23 -4.98 -5.49
CA SER A 56 14.82 -5.39 -5.37
C SER A 56 13.82 -4.28 -5.71
N CYS A 57 14.26 -3.02 -5.74
CA CYS A 57 13.42 -1.92 -6.23
C CYS A 57 12.99 -2.15 -7.69
N GLU A 58 13.78 -2.84 -8.51
CA GLU A 58 13.45 -3.13 -9.90
C GLU A 58 12.12 -3.91 -10.03
N GLU A 59 11.93 -4.92 -9.18
CA GLU A 59 10.70 -5.73 -9.18
C GLU A 59 9.46 -4.91 -8.84
N VAL A 60 9.61 -3.86 -8.02
CA VAL A 60 8.53 -2.90 -7.73
C VAL A 60 8.13 -2.12 -8.98
N PHE A 61 9.10 -1.63 -9.76
CA PHE A 61 8.81 -0.92 -11.01
C PHE A 61 8.19 -1.85 -12.05
N LYS A 62 8.75 -3.05 -12.20
CA LYS A 62 8.28 -4.10 -13.13
C LYS A 62 6.83 -4.51 -12.87
N ALA A 63 6.44 -4.66 -11.61
CA ALA A 63 5.11 -5.14 -11.23
C ALA A 63 4.01 -4.07 -11.37
N ASN A 64 4.33 -2.78 -11.19
CA ASN A 64 3.30 -1.76 -10.98
C ASN A 64 3.11 -0.76 -12.13
N LYS A 65 4.09 -0.61 -13.05
CA LYS A 65 4.06 0.37 -14.16
C LYS A 65 3.64 1.78 -13.71
N PHE A 66 4.57 2.52 -13.11
CA PHE A 66 4.30 3.85 -12.56
C PHE A 66 4.18 4.92 -13.65
N ASP A 67 3.22 5.85 -13.49
CA ASP A 67 3.12 7.04 -14.34
C ASP A 67 4.14 8.10 -13.91
N ALA A 68 4.38 8.22 -12.60
CA ALA A 68 5.29 9.19 -12.02
C ALA A 68 6.00 8.63 -10.78
N VAL A 69 7.20 9.16 -10.51
CA VAL A 69 7.98 8.90 -9.30
C VAL A 69 8.28 10.22 -8.61
N ILE A 70 8.07 10.26 -7.30
CA ILE A 70 8.37 11.40 -6.43
C ILE A 70 9.40 10.93 -5.41
N ASP A 71 10.63 11.42 -5.53
CA ASP A 71 11.71 11.11 -4.62
C ASP A 71 11.84 12.16 -3.52
N LEU A 72 11.34 11.81 -2.33
CA LEU A 72 11.45 12.59 -1.10
C LEU A 72 12.47 11.98 -0.12
N SER A 73 13.27 11.02 -0.59
CA SER A 73 14.27 10.39 0.25
C SER A 73 15.40 11.36 0.62
N SER A 74 15.96 11.12 1.80
CA SER A 74 17.12 11.86 2.28
C SER A 74 17.98 10.94 3.12
N PRO A 75 19.32 11.01 3.01
CA PRO A 75 20.20 10.33 3.96
C PRO A 75 19.95 10.80 5.39
N VAL A 76 20.15 9.90 6.36
CA VAL A 76 20.09 10.23 7.78
C VAL A 76 21.35 10.99 8.16
N VAL A 77 21.23 12.30 8.41
CA VAL A 77 22.35 13.09 8.96
C VAL A 77 22.45 12.82 10.46
N ASN A 78 23.47 12.08 10.88
CA ASN A 78 23.71 11.78 12.28
C ASN A 78 24.50 12.95 12.91
N THR A 79 23.80 13.89 13.54
CA THR A 79 24.37 15.14 14.07
C THR A 79 25.15 14.98 15.39
N ASN A 80 25.58 13.75 15.75
CA ASN A 80 26.36 13.54 16.97
C ASN A 80 27.80 13.97 16.76
N ALA A 81 28.14 15.15 17.30
CA ALA A 81 29.43 15.82 17.21
C ALA A 81 30.65 15.06 17.81
N GLU A 82 30.49 13.80 18.25
CA GLU A 82 31.58 12.97 18.78
C GLU A 82 32.06 11.86 17.82
N ALA A 83 31.38 11.64 16.69
CA ALA A 83 31.82 10.68 15.68
C ALA A 83 32.68 11.39 14.63
N SER A 84 34.00 11.25 14.74
CA SER A 84 35.00 11.74 13.79
C SER A 84 35.00 11.02 12.43
N SER A 85 33.84 10.57 11.96
CA SER A 85 33.65 9.93 10.66
C SER A 85 32.33 10.44 10.09
N PHE A 86 32.41 11.55 9.35
CA PHE A 86 31.37 11.97 8.40
C PHE A 86 31.30 10.94 7.26
N GLU A 87 30.86 9.71 7.54
CA GLU A 87 30.51 8.72 6.51
C GLU A 87 29.07 8.99 6.05
N LEU A 88 28.85 10.16 5.46
CA LEU A 88 27.73 10.37 4.55
C LEU A 88 28.27 10.10 3.16
N THR A 89 28.35 8.84 2.76
CA THR A 89 28.48 8.52 1.34
C THR A 89 27.20 9.03 0.68
N PRO A 90 27.27 9.93 -0.31
CA PRO A 90 26.09 10.30 -1.06
C PRO A 90 25.46 9.01 -1.62
N SER A 91 24.16 8.81 -1.41
CA SER A 91 23.41 7.65 -1.93
C SER A 91 23.21 7.79 -3.44
N VAL A 92 24.31 7.94 -4.18
CA VAL A 92 24.35 7.99 -5.66
C VAL A 92 23.68 6.75 -6.22
N LYS A 93 23.95 5.58 -5.62
CA LYS A 93 23.32 4.32 -6.01
C LYS A 93 21.80 4.38 -5.92
N GLY A 94 21.26 4.97 -4.85
CA GLY A 94 19.82 5.10 -4.66
C GLY A 94 19.15 5.93 -5.76
N ILE A 95 19.66 7.14 -6.01
CA ILE A 95 19.11 8.02 -7.05
C ILE A 95 19.28 7.42 -8.46
N THR A 96 20.44 6.81 -8.76
CA THR A 96 20.66 6.21 -10.08
C THR A 96 19.80 4.97 -10.30
N ASN A 97 19.53 4.16 -9.26
CA ASN A 97 18.56 3.06 -9.34
C ASN A 97 17.17 3.59 -9.72
N LEU A 98 16.65 4.57 -8.97
CA LEU A 98 15.32 5.12 -9.23
C LEU A 98 15.20 5.72 -10.64
N LEU A 99 16.21 6.46 -11.08
CA LEU A 99 16.26 7.06 -12.42
C LEU A 99 16.38 5.98 -13.52
N ASN A 100 17.24 4.98 -13.35
CA ASN A 100 17.39 3.85 -14.27
C ASN A 100 16.09 3.08 -14.43
N PHE A 101 15.45 2.70 -13.33
CA PHE A 101 14.18 1.98 -13.38
C PHE A 101 13.06 2.86 -13.94
N SER A 102 13.05 4.15 -13.64
CA SER A 102 12.10 5.10 -14.22
C SER A 102 12.18 5.14 -15.74
N SER A 103 13.39 5.29 -16.30
CA SER A 103 13.61 5.25 -17.75
C SER A 103 13.27 3.88 -18.34
N LYS A 104 13.76 2.80 -17.72
CA LYS A 104 13.59 1.42 -18.22
C LYS A 104 12.12 0.99 -18.29
N TYR A 105 11.29 1.40 -17.33
CA TYR A 105 9.88 1.01 -17.24
C TYR A 105 8.90 2.08 -17.71
N GLY A 106 9.38 3.13 -18.38
CA GLY A 106 8.54 4.11 -19.07
C GLY A 106 7.78 5.06 -18.13
N VAL A 107 8.39 5.44 -17.00
CA VAL A 107 7.85 6.51 -16.15
C VAL A 107 7.86 7.83 -16.92
N LYS A 108 6.75 8.57 -16.87
CA LYS A 108 6.59 9.80 -17.66
C LYS A 108 7.17 11.02 -16.98
N ARG A 109 7.21 11.03 -15.64
CA ARG A 109 7.70 12.16 -14.86
C ARG A 109 8.41 11.71 -13.59
N PHE A 110 9.55 12.33 -13.31
CA PHE A 110 10.34 12.15 -12.09
C PHE A 110 10.47 13.47 -11.34
N ILE A 111 10.01 13.52 -10.10
CA ILE A 111 10.12 14.71 -9.23
C ILE A 111 11.13 14.41 -8.15
N PHE A 112 12.16 15.24 -8.03
CA PHE A 112 13.20 15.10 -7.03
C PHE A 112 13.12 16.26 -6.03
N ALA A 113 13.05 15.94 -4.74
CA ALA A 113 13.12 16.94 -3.69
C ALA A 113 14.57 17.27 -3.35
N SER A 114 15.03 18.41 -3.87
CA SER A 114 16.28 19.04 -3.50
C SER A 114 16.09 20.02 -2.33
N SER A 115 17.09 20.84 -2.05
CA SER A 115 17.15 21.71 -0.88
C SER A 115 17.80 23.05 -1.21
N ALA A 116 17.33 24.12 -0.57
CA ALA A 116 17.97 25.43 -0.58
C ALA A 116 19.46 25.40 -0.15
N SER A 117 19.85 24.38 0.63
CA SER A 117 21.23 24.23 1.12
C SER A 117 22.27 24.05 0.01
N VAL A 118 21.87 23.71 -1.22
CA VAL A 118 22.79 23.60 -2.37
C VAL A 118 23.48 24.92 -2.69
N TYR A 119 22.84 26.05 -2.38
CA TYR A 119 23.41 27.38 -2.62
C TYR A 119 24.49 27.79 -1.61
N GLY A 120 24.57 27.13 -0.46
CA GLY A 120 25.50 27.50 0.60
C GLY A 120 25.23 28.88 1.20
N ASN A 121 26.30 29.65 1.43
CA ASN A 121 26.20 30.99 2.00
C ASN A 121 25.99 32.04 0.90
N ASN A 122 24.84 32.72 0.95
CA ASN A 122 24.52 33.83 0.08
C ASN A 122 23.85 34.95 0.89
N ASN A 123 24.06 36.21 0.49
CA ASN A 123 23.55 37.40 1.19
C ASN A 123 22.39 38.09 0.44
N LEU A 124 22.02 37.59 -0.75
CA LEU A 124 20.98 38.16 -1.60
C LEU A 124 19.79 37.20 -1.75
N THR A 125 18.68 37.71 -2.29
CA THR A 125 17.57 36.85 -2.74
C THR A 125 18.07 35.93 -3.86
N ILE A 126 17.98 34.63 -3.64
CA ILE A 126 18.63 33.61 -4.47
C ILE A 126 17.66 33.13 -5.55
N LYS A 127 18.07 33.23 -6.82
CA LYS A 127 17.35 32.68 -7.98
C LYS A 127 17.91 31.31 -8.37
N GLU A 128 17.20 30.58 -9.24
CA GLU A 128 17.61 29.27 -9.74
C GLU A 128 18.99 29.28 -10.42
N GLU A 129 19.34 30.40 -11.07
CA GLU A 129 20.59 30.59 -11.81
C GLU A 129 21.79 30.97 -10.92
N ALA A 130 21.60 31.14 -9.61
CA ALA A 130 22.69 31.48 -8.70
C ALA A 130 23.74 30.36 -8.60
N GLU A 131 24.97 30.75 -8.25
CA GLU A 131 26.07 29.81 -8.07
C GLU A 131 25.75 28.78 -6.98
N ILE A 132 26.12 27.52 -7.26
CA ILE A 132 25.87 26.38 -6.38
C ILE A 132 27.15 26.09 -5.59
N ASN A 133 27.09 26.25 -4.28
CA ASN A 133 28.23 26.09 -3.38
C ASN A 133 27.85 25.32 -2.10
N PRO A 134 27.58 24.00 -2.20
CA PRO A 134 27.08 23.21 -1.08
C PRO A 134 28.12 23.12 0.05
N LEU A 135 27.73 23.52 1.26
CA LEU A 135 28.63 23.58 2.43
C LEU A 135 28.56 22.34 3.35
N SER A 136 27.65 21.39 3.08
CA SER A 136 27.47 20.19 3.89
C SER A 136 27.37 18.93 3.03
N PRO A 137 27.71 17.74 3.55
CA PRO A 137 27.52 16.48 2.82
C PRO A 137 26.08 16.25 2.37
N TYR A 138 25.10 16.72 3.15
CA TYR A 138 23.69 16.72 2.77
C TYR A 138 23.44 17.59 1.53
N ALA A 139 23.95 18.83 1.51
CA ALA A 139 23.82 19.73 0.37
C ALA A 139 24.51 19.16 -0.88
N VAL A 140 25.69 18.55 -0.73
CA VAL A 140 26.39 17.86 -1.82
C VAL A 140 25.53 16.72 -2.37
N ASN A 141 24.94 15.88 -1.51
CA ASN A 141 24.08 14.79 -1.95
C ASN A 141 22.88 15.30 -2.77
N LYS A 142 22.19 16.35 -2.29
CA LYS A 142 21.07 16.94 -3.02
C LYS A 142 21.49 17.50 -4.37
N TYR A 143 22.62 18.21 -4.45
CA TYR A 143 23.13 18.72 -5.72
C TYR A 143 23.54 17.60 -6.69
N VAL A 144 24.19 16.54 -6.20
CA VAL A 144 24.51 15.36 -7.03
C VAL A 144 23.22 14.74 -7.57
N GLY A 145 22.16 14.63 -6.77
CA GLY A 145 20.84 14.20 -7.23
C GLY A 145 20.27 15.08 -8.35
N GLU A 146 20.33 16.40 -8.21
CA GLU A 146 19.93 17.35 -9.26
C GLU A 146 20.68 17.08 -10.57
N PHE A 147 22.01 16.96 -10.48
CA PHE A 147 22.87 16.68 -11.63
C PHE A 147 22.45 15.39 -12.35
N TYR A 148 22.22 14.30 -11.60
CA TYR A 148 21.75 13.04 -12.18
C TYR A 148 20.37 13.16 -12.83
N THR A 149 19.41 13.84 -12.19
CA THR A 149 18.07 14.04 -12.77
C THR A 149 18.10 14.82 -14.08
N GLN A 150 18.96 15.84 -14.17
CA GLN A 150 19.16 16.61 -15.39
C GLN A 150 19.79 15.73 -16.49
N LYS A 151 20.84 14.97 -16.16
CA LYS A 151 21.49 14.09 -17.12
C LYS A 151 20.56 12.99 -17.66
N TRP A 152 19.63 12.51 -16.84
CA TRP A 152 18.64 11.51 -17.30
C TRP A 152 17.62 12.09 -18.28
N PHE A 153 17.25 13.36 -18.11
CA PHE A 153 16.44 14.05 -19.11
C PHE A 153 17.23 14.21 -20.42
N GLU A 154 18.48 14.70 -20.36
CA GLU A 154 19.32 14.92 -21.55
C GLU A 154 19.64 13.62 -22.32
N ILE A 155 19.89 12.52 -21.62
CA ILE A 155 20.34 11.25 -22.22
C ILE A 155 19.16 10.35 -22.61
N TYR A 156 18.13 10.27 -21.77
CA TYR A 156 17.03 9.30 -21.92
C TYR A 156 15.66 9.94 -22.16
N GLY A 157 15.55 11.26 -22.15
CA GLY A 157 14.28 11.97 -22.34
C GLY A 157 13.30 11.84 -21.16
N LEU A 158 13.74 11.35 -20.01
CA LEU A 158 12.91 11.25 -18.80
C LEU A 158 12.62 12.65 -18.27
N LYS A 159 11.37 13.13 -18.37
CA LYS A 159 11.00 14.47 -17.86
C LYS A 159 11.23 14.54 -16.35
N THR A 160 12.16 15.39 -15.92
CA THR A 160 12.55 15.53 -14.51
C THR A 160 12.31 16.93 -13.98
N ILE A 161 11.88 17.05 -12.73
CA ILE A 161 11.77 18.33 -12.02
C ILE A 161 12.50 18.21 -10.69
N SER A 162 13.48 19.09 -10.45
CA SER A 162 14.16 19.21 -9.18
C SER A 162 13.62 20.42 -8.41
N LEU A 163 13.04 20.18 -7.25
CA LEU A 163 12.45 21.21 -6.39
C LEU A 163 13.44 21.58 -5.29
N ARG A 164 14.02 22.77 -5.33
CA ARG A 164 14.88 23.32 -4.27
C ARG A 164 13.99 23.94 -3.19
N ILE A 165 13.71 23.15 -2.17
CA ILE A 165 12.77 23.54 -1.13
C ILE A 165 13.52 24.32 -0.04
N SER A 166 12.95 25.45 0.37
CA SER A 166 13.40 26.25 1.54
C SER A 166 13.14 25.52 2.87
N ASN A 167 13.23 26.21 4.02
CA ASN A 167 13.16 25.56 5.32
C ASN A 167 11.72 25.10 5.64
N VAL A 168 11.41 23.85 5.31
CA VAL A 168 10.08 23.27 5.54
C VAL A 168 9.82 23.04 7.03
N PHE A 169 8.64 23.43 7.49
CA PHE A 169 8.15 23.10 8.82
C PHE A 169 6.66 22.73 8.80
N GLY A 170 6.22 22.01 9.82
CA GLY A 170 4.83 21.58 9.91
C GLY A 170 4.58 20.35 10.80
N PRO A 171 3.32 19.90 10.88
CA PRO A 171 2.93 18.66 11.54
C PRO A 171 3.76 17.44 11.09
N ARG A 172 4.08 16.53 12.02
CA ARG A 172 4.90 15.31 11.78
C ARG A 172 6.41 15.54 11.57
N GLN A 173 6.91 16.77 11.65
CA GLN A 173 8.35 17.01 11.58
C GLN A 173 9.09 16.37 12.77
N SER A 174 10.25 15.77 12.51
CA SER A 174 11.07 15.16 13.56
C SER A 174 11.86 16.22 14.33
N ILE A 175 12.03 16.01 15.65
CA ILE A 175 12.90 16.83 16.51
C ILE A 175 14.39 16.43 16.36
N LYS A 176 14.69 15.40 15.55
CA LYS A 176 16.05 14.96 15.22
C LYS A 176 16.39 15.36 13.78
N GLY A 177 17.65 15.75 13.51
CA GLY A 177 18.14 16.14 12.19
C GLY A 177 18.47 17.63 12.06
N GLU A 178 18.93 18.04 10.87
CA GLU A 178 19.21 19.45 10.52
C GLU A 178 17.94 20.17 10.06
N GLY A 179 17.89 21.51 10.22
CA GLY A 179 16.76 22.34 9.76
C GLY A 179 15.47 22.28 10.58
N ASN A 180 15.45 21.57 11.71
CA ASN A 180 14.24 21.28 12.51
C ASN A 180 13.99 22.27 13.67
N VAL A 181 14.44 23.52 13.54
CA VAL A 181 14.41 24.51 14.63
C VAL A 181 13.00 24.77 15.15
N VAL A 182 12.00 24.83 14.26
CA VAL A 182 10.59 25.05 14.61
C VAL A 182 10.06 23.92 15.48
N ALA A 183 10.20 22.67 15.03
CA ALA A 183 9.81 21.47 15.79
C ALA A 183 10.52 21.39 17.15
N LEU A 184 11.82 21.69 17.18
CA LEU A 184 12.62 21.68 18.41
C LEU A 184 12.12 22.74 19.41
N PHE A 185 11.82 23.94 18.94
CA PHE A 185 11.38 25.07 19.76
C PHE A 185 9.98 24.84 20.32
N ILE A 186 9.03 24.39 19.50
CA ILE A 186 7.68 24.03 19.95
C ILE A 186 7.74 22.93 21.02
N ASN A 187 8.49 21.85 20.78
CA ASN A 187 8.62 20.76 21.76
C ASN A 187 9.28 21.25 23.08
N LYS A 188 10.24 22.18 23.01
CA LYS A 188 10.85 22.77 24.21
C LYS A 188 9.91 23.71 24.95
N ALA A 189 9.18 24.56 24.22
CA ALA A 189 8.17 25.44 24.78
C ALA A 189 7.12 24.62 25.57
N LEU A 190 6.60 23.55 24.96
CA LEU A 190 5.62 22.65 25.58
C LEU A 190 6.16 21.88 26.79
N LYS A 191 7.44 21.50 26.82
CA LYS A 191 8.02 20.65 27.88
C LYS A 191 8.58 21.42 29.07
N SER A 192 9.30 22.50 28.83
CA SER A 192 10.01 23.24 29.88
C SER A 192 9.80 24.74 29.78
N SER A 193 9.16 25.22 28.71
CA SER A 193 9.03 26.66 28.42
C SER A 193 10.39 27.38 28.40
N GLU A 194 11.45 26.64 28.05
CA GLU A 194 12.80 27.17 27.88
C GLU A 194 13.32 26.89 26.48
N ILE A 195 13.80 27.93 25.78
CA ILE A 195 14.34 27.81 24.41
C ILE A 195 15.83 28.11 24.41
N ASP A 196 16.59 27.45 23.52
CA ASP A 196 18.01 27.76 23.30
C ASP A 196 18.14 28.67 22.08
N ARG A 197 18.62 29.90 22.28
CA ARG A 197 18.97 30.83 21.19
C ARG A 197 20.45 30.68 20.85
N PHE A 198 20.74 30.26 19.63
CA PHE A 198 22.10 30.17 19.11
C PHE A 198 22.52 31.51 18.50
N GLY A 199 23.60 32.08 18.99
CA GLY A 199 24.05 33.41 18.58
C GLY A 199 23.19 34.55 19.10
N ASP A 200 23.19 35.63 18.33
CA ASP A 200 22.34 36.81 18.56
C ASP A 200 20.89 36.61 18.08
N GLY A 201 20.60 35.53 17.36
CA GLY A 201 19.28 35.20 16.83
C GLY A 201 18.89 35.99 15.58
N THR A 202 19.81 36.76 14.99
CA THR A 202 19.54 37.61 13.82
C THR A 202 19.61 36.86 12.50
N GLN A 203 20.07 35.61 12.52
CA GLN A 203 20.11 34.77 11.33
C GLN A 203 18.70 34.52 10.80
N THR A 204 18.51 34.68 9.49
CA THR A 204 17.20 34.56 8.83
C THR A 204 17.09 33.28 8.01
N ARG A 205 15.89 32.74 7.94
CA ARG A 205 15.52 31.61 7.06
C ARG A 205 14.19 31.92 6.37
N ASP A 206 14.03 31.41 5.16
CA ASP A 206 12.75 31.34 4.46
C ASP A 206 12.02 30.09 4.95
N PHE A 207 11.04 30.27 5.85
CA PHE A 207 10.25 29.17 6.40
C PHE A 207 9.00 28.93 5.57
N ILE A 208 8.86 27.72 5.04
CA ILE A 208 7.71 27.32 4.23
C ILE A 208 6.89 26.22 4.93
N TYR A 209 5.57 26.35 4.90
CA TYR A 209 4.68 25.37 5.50
C TYR A 209 4.57 24.11 4.62
N VAL A 210 4.52 22.94 5.26
CA VAL A 210 4.52 21.64 4.56
C VAL A 210 3.39 21.49 3.54
N GLU A 211 2.21 22.05 3.80
CA GLU A 211 1.09 21.94 2.84
C GLU A 211 1.33 22.77 1.57
N ASP A 212 2.03 23.90 1.65
CA ASP A 212 2.41 24.68 0.46
C ASP A 212 3.43 23.91 -0.39
N VAL A 213 4.37 23.21 0.25
CA VAL A 213 5.33 22.32 -0.43
C VAL A 213 4.61 21.14 -1.09
N VAL A 214 3.63 20.54 -0.42
CA VAL A 214 2.82 19.45 -0.98
C VAL A 214 2.02 19.93 -2.19
N ASP A 215 1.48 21.15 -2.14
CA ASP A 215 0.81 21.77 -3.29
C ASP A 215 1.78 22.00 -4.45
N ALA A 216 3.01 22.44 -4.18
CA ALA A 216 4.06 22.60 -5.20
C ALA A 216 4.42 21.27 -5.88
N ILE A 217 4.58 20.19 -5.09
CA ILE A 217 4.86 18.85 -5.61
C ILE A 217 3.70 18.35 -6.48
N TYR A 218 2.46 18.59 -6.04
CA TYR A 218 1.27 18.23 -6.81
C TYR A 218 1.18 19.03 -8.12
N LYS A 219 1.45 20.34 -8.10
CA LYS A 219 1.50 21.17 -9.32
C LYS A 219 2.63 20.75 -10.25
N ALA A 220 3.80 20.41 -9.72
CA ALA A 220 4.91 19.87 -10.50
C ALA A 220 4.53 18.56 -11.21
N LEU A 221 3.74 17.70 -10.56
CA LEU A 221 3.23 16.46 -11.15
C LEU A 221 2.33 16.72 -12.37
N GLU A 222 1.48 17.74 -12.30
CA GLU A 222 0.53 18.11 -13.37
C GLU A 222 1.15 18.99 -14.47
N SER A 223 2.22 19.72 -14.18
CA SER A 223 2.87 20.64 -15.12
C SER A 223 3.56 19.91 -16.28
N ASP A 224 3.94 20.61 -17.36
CA ASP A 224 4.86 20.07 -18.37
C ASP A 224 6.32 20.48 -18.18
N TYR A 225 6.60 21.26 -17.14
CA TYR A 225 7.93 21.81 -16.85
C TYR A 225 8.98 20.70 -16.64
N THR A 226 10.23 21.01 -17.01
CA THR A 226 11.41 20.19 -16.75
C THR A 226 12.56 21.13 -16.38
N GLY A 227 13.32 20.80 -15.33
CA GLY A 227 14.39 21.63 -14.83
C GLY A 227 14.33 21.82 -13.31
N VAL A 228 14.87 22.94 -12.84
CA VAL A 228 15.00 23.27 -11.42
C VAL A 228 14.07 24.43 -11.06
N LEU A 229 13.39 24.34 -9.91
CA LEU A 229 12.54 25.39 -9.37
C LEU A 229 12.80 25.60 -7.87
N ASN A 230 12.82 26.85 -7.43
CA ASN A 230 12.82 27.21 -6.02
C ASN A 230 11.41 27.19 -5.44
N ILE A 231 11.23 26.46 -4.34
CA ILE A 231 9.97 26.34 -3.61
C ILE A 231 10.12 27.01 -2.24
N SER A 232 9.58 28.22 -2.13
CA SER A 232 9.78 29.11 -0.99
C SER A 232 8.64 30.10 -0.79
N THR A 233 8.71 30.88 0.28
CA THR A 233 7.78 32.00 0.52
C THR A 233 8.31 33.33 0.01
N ASN A 234 9.61 33.40 -0.35
CA ASN A 234 10.30 34.65 -0.67
C ASN A 234 10.25 35.67 0.49
N THR A 235 10.31 35.15 1.71
CA THR A 235 10.35 35.93 2.96
C THR A 235 11.57 35.57 3.80
N GLU A 236 11.89 36.42 4.78
CA GLU A 236 12.96 36.19 5.73
C GLU A 236 12.41 36.31 7.14
N HIS A 237 12.62 35.26 7.93
CA HIS A 237 12.25 35.25 9.34
C HIS A 237 13.46 34.95 10.20
N SER A 238 13.73 35.82 11.17
CA SER A 238 14.85 35.63 12.11
C SER A 238 14.53 34.57 13.17
N LEU A 239 15.56 34.06 13.84
CA LEU A 239 15.36 33.19 14.99
C LEU A 239 14.61 33.91 16.12
N ASN A 240 14.86 35.22 16.29
CA ASN A 240 14.15 36.05 17.25
C ASN A 240 12.65 36.17 16.89
N GLU A 241 12.32 36.44 15.62
CA GLU A 241 10.92 36.49 15.17
C GLU A 241 10.19 35.17 15.38
N LEU A 242 10.86 34.02 15.17
CA LEU A 242 10.28 32.70 15.47
C LEU A 242 9.98 32.55 16.97
N ILE A 243 10.87 33.03 17.85
CA ILE A 243 10.66 33.00 19.30
C ILE A 243 9.49 33.90 19.68
N ASP A 244 9.50 35.15 19.20
CA ASP A 244 8.46 36.15 19.49
C ASP A 244 7.09 35.67 19.03
N THR A 245 6.98 35.13 17.81
CA THR A 245 5.72 34.57 17.28
C THR A 245 5.27 33.35 18.09
N LEU A 246 6.20 32.54 18.61
CA LEU A 246 5.86 31.38 19.44
C LEU A 246 5.38 31.79 20.85
N GLU A 247 5.90 32.88 21.41
CA GLU A 247 5.45 33.44 22.70
C GLU A 247 3.97 33.82 22.69
N GLU A 248 3.45 34.23 21.52
CA GLU A 248 2.04 34.54 21.35
C GLU A 248 1.11 33.34 21.58
N PHE A 249 1.60 32.12 21.29
CA PHE A 249 0.84 30.87 21.44
C PHE A 249 1.13 30.16 22.77
N HIS A 250 2.36 30.30 23.29
CA HIS A 250 2.82 29.62 24.50
C HIS A 250 3.84 30.46 25.26
N PRO A 251 3.63 30.77 26.55
CA PRO A 251 4.54 31.62 27.30
C PRO A 251 5.93 30.98 27.42
N ILE A 252 6.97 31.70 27.01
CA ILE A 252 8.37 31.28 27.16
C ILE A 252 8.91 31.88 28.46
N ARG A 253 9.35 31.03 29.37
CA ARG A 253 9.87 31.43 30.68
C ARG A 253 11.32 31.89 30.61
N LYS A 254 12.12 31.29 29.71
CA LYS A 254 13.56 31.54 29.64
C LYS A 254 14.14 31.28 28.26
N VAL A 255 14.95 32.21 27.76
CA VAL A 255 15.77 32.03 26.56
C VAL A 255 17.24 31.87 26.98
N ASN A 256 17.79 30.67 26.76
CA ASN A 256 19.17 30.33 27.08
C ASN A 256 20.09 30.67 25.90
N TYR A 257 21.11 31.49 26.13
CA TYR A 257 22.10 31.82 25.11
C TYR A 257 23.05 30.64 24.85
N ARG A 258 23.30 30.35 23.57
CA ARG A 258 24.27 29.36 23.08
C ARG A 258 25.19 30.01 22.05
N LEU A 259 26.42 29.52 21.96
CA LEU A 259 27.37 29.94 20.95
C LEU A 259 26.86 29.63 19.53
N ASN A 260 27.31 30.42 18.55
CA ASN A 260 27.04 30.16 17.13
C ASN A 260 27.52 28.77 16.73
N ARG A 261 26.75 28.12 15.84
CA ARG A 261 27.17 26.86 15.23
C ARG A 261 28.10 27.16 14.07
N SER A 262 29.18 26.39 13.94
CA SER A 262 30.08 26.50 12.78
C SER A 262 29.32 26.10 11.51
N GLY A 263 29.40 26.91 10.46
CA GLY A 263 28.72 26.66 9.18
C GLY A 263 27.26 27.13 9.09
N ASP A 264 26.73 27.83 10.10
CA ASP A 264 25.35 28.32 10.07
C ASP A 264 25.18 29.47 9.06
N ILE A 265 24.18 29.35 8.18
CA ILE A 265 23.89 30.35 7.14
C ILE A 265 23.39 31.63 7.82
N LYS A 266 23.86 32.81 7.39
CA LYS A 266 23.41 34.09 7.96
C LYS A 266 22.04 34.52 7.45
N LYS A 267 21.85 34.53 6.13
CA LYS A 267 20.59 34.88 5.48
C LYS A 267 20.24 33.86 4.42
N SER A 268 18.97 33.52 4.30
CA SER A 268 18.48 32.59 3.29
C SER A 268 17.08 33.00 2.86
N LYS A 269 16.97 33.46 1.61
CA LYS A 269 15.74 33.90 0.96
C LYS A 269 15.76 33.44 -0.49
N LEU A 270 14.79 32.65 -0.93
CA LEU A 270 14.72 32.19 -2.32
C LEU A 270 13.65 32.94 -3.08
N ASP A 271 13.95 33.31 -4.33
CA ASP A 271 12.97 33.81 -5.29
C ASP A 271 12.15 32.62 -5.83
N ASN A 272 10.83 32.69 -5.74
CA ASN A 272 9.91 31.67 -6.23
C ASN A 272 9.12 32.10 -7.49
N SER A 273 9.50 33.20 -8.14
CA SER A 273 8.75 33.77 -9.28
C SER A 273 8.58 32.76 -10.42
N LYS A 274 9.61 31.94 -10.66
CA LYS A 274 9.60 30.89 -11.68
C LYS A 274 8.61 29.77 -11.35
N ALA A 275 8.51 29.36 -10.08
CA ALA A 275 7.50 28.39 -9.66
C ALA A 275 6.07 28.94 -9.84
N LYS A 276 5.86 30.25 -9.58
CA LYS A 276 4.58 30.92 -9.81
C LYS A 276 4.18 30.92 -11.28
N THR A 277 5.10 31.24 -12.19
CA THR A 277 4.81 31.30 -13.62
C THR A 277 4.68 29.91 -14.27
N GLU A 278 5.61 29.00 -13.96
CA GLU A 278 5.71 27.70 -14.65
C GLU A 278 4.74 26.64 -14.08
N LEU A 279 4.44 26.69 -12.78
CA LEU A 279 3.54 25.72 -12.13
C LEU A 279 2.16 26.28 -11.81
N GLY A 280 1.95 27.60 -11.90
CA GLY A 280 0.76 28.25 -11.35
C GLY A 280 0.62 28.04 -9.84
N TRP A 281 1.75 27.91 -9.13
CA TRP A 281 1.80 27.63 -7.69
C TRP A 281 2.12 28.90 -6.91
N ASP A 282 1.43 29.14 -5.78
CA ASP A 282 1.77 30.18 -4.82
C ASP A 282 1.50 29.71 -3.39
N THR A 283 2.16 30.34 -2.41
CA THR A 283 2.01 30.02 -0.99
C THR A 283 0.68 30.53 -0.45
N LYS A 284 -0.02 29.68 0.30
CA LYS A 284 -1.36 29.98 0.86
C LYS A 284 -1.31 30.34 2.34
N TYR A 285 -0.23 29.99 3.04
CA TYR A 285 -0.12 30.16 4.47
C TYR A 285 0.89 31.24 4.84
N SER A 286 0.48 32.18 5.70
CA SER A 286 1.42 33.08 6.37
C SER A 286 2.22 32.33 7.43
N PHE A 287 3.43 32.83 7.74
CA PHE A 287 4.31 32.23 8.75
C PHE A 287 3.61 32.02 10.10
N ARG A 288 2.90 33.03 10.59
CA ARG A 288 2.12 32.98 11.83
C ARG A 288 1.07 31.86 11.81
N ALA A 289 0.22 31.82 10.78
CA ALA A 289 -0.88 30.85 10.70
C ALA A 289 -0.36 29.42 10.56
N ALA A 290 0.73 29.23 9.80
CA ALA A 290 1.41 27.95 9.69
C ALA A 290 2.04 27.50 11.02
N LEU A 291 2.64 28.44 11.78
CA LEU A 291 3.24 28.16 13.08
C LEU A 291 2.19 27.75 14.11
N GLU A 292 1.04 28.42 14.14
CA GLU A 292 -0.11 28.08 14.99
C GLU A 292 -0.60 26.65 14.73
N LYS A 293 -0.87 26.30 13.45
CA LYS A 293 -1.27 24.94 13.06
C LYS A 293 -0.25 23.89 13.50
N THR A 294 1.03 24.21 13.36
CA THR A 294 2.13 23.31 13.76
C THR A 294 2.14 23.14 15.28
N TYR A 295 2.02 24.23 16.04
CA TYR A 295 1.95 24.23 17.50
C TYR A 295 0.77 23.39 18.00
N ASP A 296 -0.43 23.60 17.47
CA ASP A 296 -1.63 22.85 17.87
C ASP A 296 -1.49 21.35 17.63
N TRP A 297 -0.86 20.98 16.51
CA TRP A 297 -0.57 19.58 16.23
C TRP A 297 0.38 18.97 17.27
N TYR A 298 1.45 19.67 17.64
CA TYR A 298 2.37 19.18 18.68
C TYR A 298 1.71 19.15 20.06
N LYS A 299 0.89 20.15 20.40
CA LYS A 299 0.15 20.20 21.66
C LYS A 299 -0.79 18.99 21.82
N LYS A 300 -1.50 18.63 20.75
CA LYS A 300 -2.39 17.46 20.71
C LYS A 300 -1.65 16.13 20.79
N ASN A 301 -0.47 16.02 20.19
CA ASN A 301 0.26 14.75 20.05
C ASN A 301 1.38 14.54 21.09
N CYS A 302 1.89 15.59 21.75
CA CYS A 302 2.90 15.46 22.80
C CYS A 302 2.34 14.86 24.09
N SER A 303 1.08 15.16 24.45
CA SER A 303 0.40 14.59 25.62
C SER A 303 0.22 13.06 25.55
N LEU A 304 0.29 12.47 24.34
CA LEU A 304 0.18 11.03 24.11
C LEU A 304 1.53 10.29 24.15
N SER A 305 2.66 11.01 24.24
CA SER A 305 4.02 10.42 24.13
C SER A 305 4.73 10.18 25.48
N GLU A 306 4.08 10.52 26.60
CA GLU A 306 4.66 10.49 27.95
C GLU A 306 4.95 9.06 28.48
N THR A 307 4.41 8.01 27.88
CA THR A 307 4.59 6.63 28.39
C THR A 307 5.86 5.91 27.92
N VAL A 308 6.66 6.45 26.98
CA VAL A 308 7.76 5.66 26.37
C VAL A 308 9.16 6.27 26.48
N SER A 309 9.32 7.58 26.77
CA SER A 309 10.63 8.24 26.57
C SER A 309 11.51 8.47 27.83
N ASP A 310 10.98 8.30 29.04
CA ASP A 310 11.70 8.65 30.27
C ASP A 310 12.80 7.66 30.72
N THR A 311 12.89 6.48 30.10
CA THR A 311 13.94 5.50 30.44
C THR A 311 15.30 5.80 29.78
N SER A 312 15.37 6.75 28.85
CA SER A 312 16.59 6.98 28.03
C SER A 312 17.52 8.08 28.57
N LYS A 313 16.99 9.14 29.20
CA LYS A 313 17.80 10.28 29.67
C LYS A 313 18.60 9.99 30.95
N ALA A 314 18.12 9.07 31.79
CA ALA A 314 18.84 8.66 33.01
C ALA A 314 20.12 7.85 32.72
N LYS A 315 20.26 7.25 31.51
CA LYS A 315 21.44 6.46 31.13
C LYS A 315 22.63 7.30 30.64
N THR A 316 22.40 8.49 30.09
CA THR A 316 23.47 9.30 29.47
C THR A 316 24.29 10.06 30.50
N LYS A 317 23.67 10.57 31.58
CA LYS A 317 24.39 11.25 32.68
C LYS A 317 25.20 10.29 33.54
N LYS A 318 24.79 9.01 33.64
CA LYS A 318 25.56 7.97 34.33
C LYS A 318 26.86 7.61 33.57
N ARG A 319 26.88 7.64 32.23
CA ARG A 319 28.05 7.20 31.44
C ARG A 319 29.28 8.12 31.53
N THR A 320 29.14 9.42 31.80
CA THR A 320 30.29 10.35 31.88
C THR A 320 31.07 10.20 33.19
N LEU A 321 30.40 9.92 34.31
CA LEU A 321 31.04 9.64 35.61
C LEU A 321 31.85 8.35 35.62
N PHE A 322 31.44 7.33 34.86
CA PHE A 322 32.20 6.07 34.73
C PHE A 322 33.49 6.18 33.91
N LYS A 323 33.73 7.28 33.18
CA LYS A 323 34.93 7.43 32.33
C LYS A 323 36.20 7.69 33.16
N TYR A 324 36.06 8.34 34.32
CA TYR A 324 37.16 8.69 35.21
C TYR A 324 37.29 7.75 36.42
N LEU A 325 36.27 6.93 36.71
CA LEU A 325 36.25 6.00 37.83
C LEU A 325 37.48 5.07 37.87
N PRO A 326 37.96 4.49 36.75
CA PRO A 326 39.17 3.65 36.77
C PRO A 326 40.44 4.37 37.22
N TYR A 327 40.56 5.67 36.95
CA TYR A 327 41.73 6.47 37.35
C TYR A 327 41.69 6.75 38.86
N PHE A 328 40.50 6.99 39.41
CA PHE A 328 40.32 7.16 40.85
C PHE A 328 40.60 5.87 41.62
N GLU A 329 40.09 4.73 41.12
CA GLU A 329 40.39 3.41 41.68
C GLU A 329 41.89 3.12 41.64
N ASN A 330 42.57 3.46 40.54
CA ASN A 330 44.01 3.28 40.42
C ASN A 330 44.81 4.05 41.48
N ILE A 331 44.44 5.31 41.73
CA ILE A 331 45.06 6.16 42.76
C ILE A 331 44.76 5.62 44.17
N LEU A 332 43.53 5.17 44.42
CA LEU A 332 43.13 4.61 45.71
C LEU A 332 43.91 3.32 46.04
N PHE A 333 44.06 2.43 45.07
CA PHE A 333 44.87 1.22 45.23
C PHE A 333 46.34 1.54 45.47
N MET A 334 46.90 2.55 44.80
CA MET A 334 48.26 3.01 45.06
C MET A 334 48.44 3.53 46.50
N LEU A 335 47.50 4.32 47.02
CA LEU A 335 47.55 4.79 48.41
C LEU A 335 47.49 3.63 49.42
N LEU A 336 46.69 2.60 49.14
CA LEU A 336 46.64 1.40 49.97
C LEU A 336 47.98 0.65 49.98
N ILE A 337 48.61 0.51 48.81
CA ILE A 337 49.91 -0.17 48.68
C ILE A 337 51.01 0.63 49.38
N PHE A 338 51.01 1.96 49.21
CA PHE A 338 51.93 2.83 49.93
C PHE A 338 51.83 2.63 51.45
N PHE A 339 50.60 2.59 51.98
CA PHE A 339 50.36 2.36 53.41
C PHE A 339 50.80 0.96 53.88
N LEU A 340 50.52 -0.08 53.10
CA LEU A 340 50.93 -1.46 53.40
C LEU A 340 52.46 -1.57 53.41
N THR A 341 53.13 -1.05 52.39
CA THR A 341 54.59 -1.09 52.28
C THR A 341 55.26 -0.28 53.40
N PHE A 342 54.74 0.91 53.73
CA PHE A 342 55.23 1.71 54.85
C PHE A 342 55.05 1.03 56.22
N SER A 343 53.94 0.30 56.41
CA SER A 343 53.67 -0.44 57.65
C SER A 343 54.59 -1.64 57.82
N ILE A 344 54.93 -2.33 56.72
CA ILE A 344 55.85 -3.48 56.69
C ILE A 344 57.30 -3.04 56.97
N LEU A 345 57.72 -1.88 56.43
CA LEU A 345 59.07 -1.32 56.60
C LEU A 345 59.42 -0.94 58.04
N LYS A 346 58.43 -0.70 58.92
CA LYS A 346 58.69 -0.48 60.36
C LYS A 346 59.18 -1.73 61.10
N VAL A 347 59.10 -2.91 60.47
CA VAL A 347 59.31 -4.20 61.14
C VAL A 347 60.56 -4.95 60.68
N LYS A 348 61.11 -4.70 59.47
CA LYS A 348 62.35 -5.34 58.97
C LYS A 348 62.95 -4.66 57.72
N ASP A 349 64.22 -4.97 57.45
CA ASP A 349 65.02 -4.48 56.31
C ASP A 349 64.29 -4.70 54.95
N PRO A 350 64.23 -3.70 54.05
CA PRO A 350 63.41 -3.75 52.84
C PRO A 350 63.78 -4.87 51.84
N PHE A 351 65.03 -5.36 51.90
CA PHE A 351 65.62 -6.21 50.87
C PHE A 351 65.93 -7.64 51.33
N SER A 352 65.77 -7.98 52.62
CA SER A 352 66.26 -9.25 53.19
C SER A 352 65.19 -10.29 53.53
N SER A 353 63.91 -10.01 53.27
CA SER A 353 62.84 -11.00 53.44
C SER A 353 62.07 -11.12 52.13
N GLY A 354 62.10 -12.31 51.52
CA GLY A 354 61.40 -12.67 50.26
C GLY A 354 59.87 -12.57 50.31
N PHE A 355 59.34 -11.45 50.77
CA PHE A 355 57.97 -11.05 50.56
C PHE A 355 57.79 -10.74 49.07
N ALA A 356 56.78 -11.36 48.46
CA ALA A 356 56.37 -11.03 47.11
C ALA A 356 56.12 -9.52 47.03
N ASP A 357 56.82 -8.86 46.12
CA ASP A 357 56.70 -7.43 45.94
C ASP A 357 55.27 -7.10 45.48
N ILE A 358 54.51 -6.49 46.40
CA ILE A 358 53.09 -6.19 46.29
C ILE A 358 52.83 -5.29 45.07
N CYS A 359 53.84 -4.56 44.58
CA CYS A 359 53.75 -3.77 43.36
C CYS A 359 53.48 -4.62 42.12
N TYR A 360 54.03 -5.85 42.02
CA TYR A 360 53.72 -6.74 40.90
C TYR A 360 52.24 -7.14 40.90
N MET A 361 51.68 -7.48 42.07
CA MET A 361 50.26 -7.85 42.18
C MET A 361 49.36 -6.69 41.75
N TYR A 362 49.69 -5.48 42.17
CA TYR A 362 48.98 -4.28 41.78
C TYR A 362 49.04 -4.01 40.27
N ILE A 363 50.23 -4.07 39.67
CA ILE A 363 50.40 -3.89 38.23
C ILE A 363 49.56 -4.93 37.48
N ILE A 364 49.60 -6.20 37.91
CA ILE A 364 48.85 -7.29 37.27
C ILE A 364 47.33 -7.08 37.39
N ILE A 365 46.82 -6.78 38.59
CA ILE A 365 45.39 -6.57 38.83
C ILE A 365 44.87 -5.40 37.99
N MET A 366 45.56 -4.26 38.01
CA MET A 366 45.15 -3.08 37.24
C MET A 366 45.25 -3.31 35.73
N SER A 367 46.25 -4.06 35.29
CA SER A 367 46.42 -4.44 33.88
C SER A 367 45.29 -5.33 33.40
N ILE A 368 44.90 -6.36 34.16
CA ILE A 368 43.83 -7.30 33.79
C ILE A 368 42.48 -6.61 33.79
N MET A 369 42.20 -5.77 34.79
CA MET A 369 40.89 -5.14 34.93
C MET A 369 40.65 -4.01 33.91
N TYR A 370 41.66 -3.17 33.66
CA TYR A 370 41.46 -1.91 32.93
C TYR A 370 42.32 -1.75 31.67
N GLY A 371 43.24 -2.67 31.41
CA GLY A 371 44.05 -2.70 30.19
C GLY A 371 45.23 -1.74 30.22
N MET A 372 45.83 -1.52 29.04
CA MET A 372 47.17 -0.92 28.91
C MET A 372 47.27 0.52 29.44
N LYS A 373 46.20 1.31 29.32
CA LYS A 373 46.19 2.71 29.78
C LYS A 373 46.30 2.85 31.30
N GLN A 374 45.78 1.90 32.07
CA GLN A 374 45.91 1.90 33.53
C GLN A 374 47.14 1.10 33.97
N ALA A 375 47.53 0.08 33.22
CA ALA A 375 48.78 -0.64 33.43
C ALA A 375 49.98 0.32 33.42
N SER A 376 50.07 1.22 32.43
CA SER A 376 51.16 2.19 32.35
C SER A 376 51.19 3.15 33.54
N LEU A 377 50.02 3.62 33.99
CA LEU A 377 49.91 4.48 35.17
C LEU A 377 50.35 3.74 36.45
N SER A 378 49.94 2.47 36.58
CA SER A 378 50.29 1.62 37.72
C SER A 378 51.79 1.36 37.78
N VAL A 379 52.43 1.09 36.63
CA VAL A 379 53.88 0.93 36.52
C VAL A 379 54.61 2.21 36.93
N ILE A 380 54.16 3.39 36.46
CA ILE A 380 54.77 4.68 36.83
C ILE A 380 54.73 4.88 38.35
N PHE A 381 53.59 4.61 38.99
CA PHE A 381 53.46 4.76 40.43
C PHE A 381 54.28 3.73 41.21
N SER A 382 54.33 2.47 40.77
CA SER A 382 55.15 1.42 41.39
C SER A 382 56.64 1.73 41.29
N CYS A 383 57.11 2.21 40.13
CA CYS A 383 58.48 2.69 39.98
C CYS A 383 58.74 3.87 40.93
N GLY A 384 57.84 4.86 40.99
CA GLY A 384 57.97 6.02 41.87
C GLY A 384 58.05 5.62 43.35
N LEU A 385 57.26 4.64 43.79
CA LEU A 385 57.33 4.08 45.14
C LEU A 385 58.67 3.39 45.39
N TYR A 386 59.15 2.58 44.45
CA TYR A 386 60.45 1.90 44.53
C TYR A 386 61.61 2.91 44.69
N PHE A 387 61.63 3.97 43.88
CA PHE A 387 62.61 5.06 44.01
C PHE A 387 62.52 5.78 45.37
N TYR A 388 61.31 6.04 45.86
CA TYR A 388 61.10 6.68 47.17
C TYR A 388 61.67 5.85 48.32
N LEU A 389 61.51 4.53 48.26
CA LEU A 389 62.04 3.62 49.28
C LEU A 389 63.57 3.58 49.29
N LEU A 390 64.20 3.57 48.11
CA LEU A 390 65.65 3.62 47.99
C LEU A 390 66.25 4.94 48.49
N LEU A 391 65.57 6.06 48.26
CA LEU A 391 66.01 7.36 48.80
C LEU A 391 65.95 7.37 50.34
N ASN A 392 64.91 6.77 50.92
CA ASN A 392 64.75 6.68 52.38
C ASN A 392 65.76 5.74 53.04
N THR A 393 66.34 4.79 52.31
CA THR A 393 67.43 3.92 52.83
C THR A 393 68.82 4.55 52.67
N GLY A 394 68.91 5.79 52.17
CA GLY A 394 70.15 6.58 52.10
C GLY A 394 70.86 6.56 50.74
N TYR A 395 70.25 5.98 49.69
CA TYR A 395 70.82 6.07 48.34
C TYR A 395 70.70 7.49 47.78
N SER A 396 71.71 7.95 47.06
CA SER A 396 71.60 9.18 46.26
C SER A 396 70.88 8.89 44.94
N VAL A 397 70.19 9.88 44.37
CA VAL A 397 69.50 9.76 43.07
C VAL A 397 70.44 9.25 41.97
N VAL A 398 71.70 9.68 41.99
CA VAL A 398 72.73 9.24 41.03
C VAL A 398 73.07 7.77 41.25
N THR A 399 73.23 7.33 42.49
CA THR A 399 73.53 5.93 42.82
C THR A 399 72.41 4.99 42.41
N ILE A 400 71.14 5.38 42.55
CA ILE A 400 70.00 4.54 42.16
C ILE A 400 70.01 4.25 40.65
N LEU A 401 70.41 5.23 39.84
CA LEU A 401 70.45 5.10 38.38
C LEU A 401 71.70 4.35 37.87
N TYR A 402 72.79 4.36 38.64
CA TYR A 402 74.06 3.72 38.28
C TYR A 402 74.20 2.30 38.82
N ASP A 403 73.48 1.94 39.88
CA ASP A 403 73.54 0.60 40.46
C ASP A 403 72.85 -0.43 39.54
N PRO A 404 73.60 -1.36 38.93
CA PRO A 404 73.04 -2.33 38.00
C PRO A 404 72.08 -3.32 38.66
N THR A 405 72.01 -3.38 39.99
CA THR A 405 71.07 -4.26 40.71
C THR A 405 69.63 -3.72 40.72
N ASN A 406 69.43 -2.40 40.59
CA ASN A 406 68.11 -1.77 40.62
C ASN A 406 67.40 -1.75 39.27
N LEU A 407 68.18 -1.73 38.18
CA LEU A 407 67.66 -1.62 36.82
C LEU A 407 66.78 -2.83 36.39
N PRO A 408 67.12 -4.09 36.72
CA PRO A 408 66.29 -5.26 36.41
C PRO A 408 64.90 -5.20 37.08
N HIS A 409 64.78 -4.65 38.29
CA HIS A 409 63.51 -4.53 39.00
C HIS A 409 62.56 -3.56 38.29
N VAL A 410 63.04 -2.35 37.94
CA VAL A 410 62.24 -1.38 37.18
C VAL A 410 61.84 -1.93 35.81
N LEU A 411 62.77 -2.60 35.12
CA LEU A 411 62.51 -3.20 33.81
C LEU A 411 61.43 -4.29 33.89
N SER A 412 61.44 -5.10 34.95
CA SER A 412 60.44 -6.15 35.14
C SER A 412 59.02 -5.61 35.36
N TYR A 413 58.84 -4.48 36.06
CA TYR A 413 57.53 -3.82 36.17
C TYR A 413 56.99 -3.37 34.81
N ILE A 414 57.86 -2.77 33.99
CA ILE A 414 57.50 -2.31 32.65
C ILE A 414 57.09 -3.49 31.77
N ILE A 415 57.87 -4.58 31.76
CA ILE A 415 57.58 -5.78 30.98
C ILE A 415 56.25 -6.41 31.41
N ILE A 416 56.04 -6.60 32.72
CA ILE A 416 54.82 -7.23 33.24
C ILE A 416 53.59 -6.37 32.95
N GLY A 417 53.66 -5.05 33.16
CA GLY A 417 52.57 -4.13 32.84
C GLY A 417 52.24 -4.09 31.34
N ALA A 418 53.26 -4.11 30.47
CA ALA A 418 53.06 -4.12 29.03
C ALA A 418 52.42 -5.44 28.54
N VAL A 419 52.94 -6.59 28.98
CA VAL A 419 52.44 -7.91 28.57
C VAL A 419 51.02 -8.14 29.08
N CYS A 420 50.77 -7.93 30.38
CA CYS A 420 49.45 -8.13 30.96
C CYS A 420 48.42 -7.13 30.42
N GLY A 421 48.81 -5.86 30.26
CA GLY A 421 47.94 -4.82 29.72
C GLY A 421 47.55 -5.07 28.26
N TYR A 422 48.51 -5.49 27.43
CA TYR A 422 48.26 -5.86 26.03
C TYR A 422 47.35 -7.08 25.93
N ALA A 423 47.61 -8.14 26.71
CA ALA A 423 46.79 -9.33 26.72
C ALA A 423 45.33 -9.00 27.08
N ALA A 424 45.11 -8.22 28.15
CA ALA A 424 43.78 -7.80 28.58
C ALA A 424 43.02 -7.02 27.49
N ASP A 425 43.70 -6.09 26.82
CA ASP A 425 43.10 -5.32 25.72
C ASP A 425 42.72 -6.19 24.52
N VAL A 426 43.56 -7.18 24.17
CA VAL A 426 43.26 -8.13 23.09
C VAL A 426 42.03 -8.98 23.42
N TYR A 427 41.93 -9.52 24.63
CA TYR A 427 40.75 -10.27 25.07
C TYR A 427 39.49 -9.40 25.07
N LYS A 428 39.58 -8.17 25.55
CA LYS A 428 38.45 -7.23 25.60
C LYS A 428 37.97 -6.84 24.20
N ARG A 429 38.89 -6.61 23.25
CA ARG A 429 38.55 -6.35 21.84
C ARG A 429 37.86 -7.55 21.21
N ASN A 430 38.41 -8.75 21.40
CA ASN A 430 37.82 -9.97 20.84
C ASN A 430 36.44 -10.27 21.41
N SER A 431 36.23 -10.06 22.70
CA SER A 431 34.92 -10.19 23.35
C SER A 431 33.90 -9.20 22.75
N LYS A 432 34.29 -7.93 22.58
CA LYS A 432 33.43 -6.92 21.97
C LYS A 432 33.08 -7.22 20.51
N ILE A 433 34.03 -7.76 19.73
CA ILE A 433 33.77 -8.20 18.35
C ILE A 433 32.78 -9.37 18.33
N LYS A 434 32.89 -10.32 19.26
CA LYS A 434 31.93 -11.43 19.39
C LYS A 434 30.54 -10.93 19.75
N GLU A 435 30.43 -9.97 20.68
CA GLU A 435 29.17 -9.35 21.08
C GLU A 435 28.48 -8.65 19.88
N LEU A 436 29.24 -7.88 19.09
CA LEU A 436 28.73 -7.27 17.85
C LEU A 436 28.27 -8.31 16.83
N LYS A 437 28.97 -9.45 16.70
CA LYS A 437 28.54 -10.55 15.83
C LYS A 437 27.23 -11.19 16.31
N ILE A 438 27.06 -11.36 17.61
CA ILE A 438 25.80 -11.87 18.19
C ILE A 438 24.66 -10.89 17.94
N ASP A 439 24.87 -9.58 18.15
CA ASP A 439 23.85 -8.56 17.91
C ASP A 439 23.43 -8.51 16.44
N THR A 440 24.39 -8.60 15.52
CA THR A 440 24.10 -8.64 14.07
C THR A 440 23.34 -9.91 13.67
N LEU A 441 23.66 -11.07 14.24
CA LEU A 441 22.92 -12.31 14.02
C LEU A 441 21.50 -12.24 14.59
N ASN A 442 21.31 -11.69 15.80
CA ASN A 442 20.00 -11.49 16.39
C ASN A 442 19.12 -10.56 15.54
N ASN A 443 19.69 -9.49 15.01
CA ASN A 443 18.98 -8.59 14.11
C ASN A 443 18.59 -9.28 12.79
N LYS A 444 19.48 -10.11 12.22
CA LYS A 444 19.17 -10.92 11.03
C LYS A 444 18.05 -11.93 11.31
N TYR A 445 18.09 -12.60 12.46
CA TYR A 445 17.05 -13.55 12.87
C TYR A 445 15.69 -12.85 13.00
N LYS A 446 15.64 -11.71 13.70
CA LYS A 446 14.42 -10.93 13.88
C LYS A 446 13.85 -10.41 12.55
N PHE A 447 14.73 -10.04 11.62
CA PHE A 447 14.33 -9.65 10.27
C PHE A 447 13.71 -10.83 9.49
N LEU A 448 14.34 -12.02 9.54
CA LEU A 448 13.81 -13.22 8.91
C LEU A 448 12.45 -13.63 9.50
N GLU A 449 12.30 -13.55 10.81
CA GLU A 449 11.04 -13.81 11.50
C GLU A 449 9.94 -12.83 11.07
N THR A 450 10.29 -11.55 10.89
CA THR A 450 9.36 -10.53 10.39
C THR A 450 8.91 -10.85 8.96
N ILE A 451 9.85 -11.15 8.05
CA ILE A 451 9.52 -11.55 6.67
C ILE A 451 8.64 -12.79 6.64
N TYR A 452 8.96 -13.79 7.47
CA TYR A 452 8.17 -15.02 7.53
C TYR A 452 6.72 -14.73 7.91
N ASN A 453 6.51 -13.94 8.95
CA ASN A 453 5.16 -13.56 9.41
C ASN A 453 4.42 -12.69 8.37
N GLU A 454 5.10 -11.73 7.74
CA GLU A 454 4.49 -10.92 6.68
C GLU A 454 4.12 -11.75 5.44
N THR A 455 4.99 -12.67 5.02
CA THR A 455 4.72 -13.57 3.89
C THR A 455 3.54 -14.48 4.19
N ARG A 456 3.46 -14.98 5.43
CA ARG A 456 2.32 -15.78 5.89
C ARG A 456 1.02 -14.96 5.86
N ASN A 457 1.01 -13.75 6.41
CA ASN A 457 -0.17 -12.88 6.42
C ASN A 457 -0.62 -12.51 5.00
N ALA A 458 0.31 -12.17 4.11
CA ALA A 458 -0.01 -11.89 2.71
C ALA A 458 -0.58 -13.11 1.99
N LYS A 459 -0.09 -14.32 2.29
CA LYS A 459 -0.66 -15.56 1.77
C LYS A 459 -2.10 -15.75 2.26
N GLU A 460 -2.34 -15.57 3.55
CA GLU A 460 -3.68 -15.69 4.16
C GLU A 460 -4.66 -14.66 3.55
N GLU A 461 -4.23 -13.41 3.34
CA GLU A 461 -5.03 -12.36 2.69
C GLU A 461 -5.33 -12.68 1.21
N LEU A 462 -4.35 -13.21 0.47
CA LEU A 462 -4.56 -13.63 -0.92
C LEU A 462 -5.52 -14.81 -1.02
N GLU A 463 -5.47 -15.76 -0.10
CA GLU A 463 -6.43 -16.87 -0.03
C GLU A 463 -7.86 -16.34 0.20
N GLU A 464 -8.04 -15.38 1.12
CA GLU A 464 -9.34 -14.74 1.34
C GLU A 464 -9.83 -13.94 0.13
N GLN A 465 -8.95 -13.20 -0.55
CA GLN A 465 -9.30 -12.46 -1.77
C GLN A 465 -9.68 -13.37 -2.95
N ILE A 466 -9.02 -14.54 -3.09
CA ILE A 466 -9.38 -15.54 -4.09
C ILE A 466 -10.77 -16.11 -3.80
N ILE A 467 -11.06 -16.45 -2.54
CA ILE A 467 -12.37 -16.97 -2.11
C ILE A 467 -13.47 -15.91 -2.28
N GLY A 468 -13.18 -14.64 -2.00
CA GLY A 468 -14.13 -13.51 -2.07
C GLY A 468 -14.32 -12.89 -3.45
N SER A 469 -13.57 -13.30 -4.47
CA SER A 469 -13.69 -12.71 -5.82
C SER A 469 -15.03 -13.03 -6.50
N GLU A 470 -15.55 -12.10 -7.32
CA GLU A 470 -16.81 -12.30 -8.09
C GLU A 470 -16.77 -13.57 -8.97
N ASN A 471 -15.58 -13.98 -9.40
CA ASN A 471 -15.31 -15.19 -10.18
C ASN A 471 -14.76 -16.35 -9.34
N SER A 472 -14.93 -16.33 -8.02
CA SER A 472 -14.44 -17.41 -7.16
C SER A 472 -15.11 -18.75 -7.52
N PHE A 473 -14.41 -19.86 -7.27
CA PHE A 473 -14.97 -21.20 -7.46
C PHE A 473 -16.30 -21.38 -6.71
N VAL A 474 -16.46 -20.72 -5.55
CA VAL A 474 -17.71 -20.72 -4.78
C VAL A 474 -18.82 -19.98 -5.52
N ASN A 475 -18.53 -18.82 -6.11
CA ASN A 475 -19.49 -18.11 -6.94
C ASN A 475 -19.84 -18.89 -8.20
N ILE A 476 -18.86 -19.48 -8.89
CA ILE A 476 -19.10 -20.33 -10.06
C ILE A 476 -19.96 -21.54 -9.66
N TYR A 477 -19.64 -22.25 -8.58
CA TYR A 477 -20.41 -23.39 -8.10
C TYR A 477 -21.84 -23.03 -7.71
N ASN A 478 -22.03 -21.99 -6.89
CA ASN A 478 -23.35 -21.53 -6.48
C ASN A 478 -24.19 -21.08 -7.68
N THR A 479 -23.53 -20.53 -8.70
CA THR A 479 -24.17 -20.02 -9.91
C THR A 479 -24.48 -21.16 -10.90
N THR A 480 -23.61 -22.16 -11.07
CA THR A 480 -23.87 -23.34 -11.91
C THR A 480 -24.85 -24.33 -11.27
N LYS A 481 -24.95 -24.39 -9.93
CA LYS A 481 -25.97 -25.18 -9.23
C LYS A 481 -27.40 -24.82 -9.66
N ALA A 482 -27.64 -23.57 -10.05
CA ALA A 482 -28.95 -23.14 -10.58
C ALA A 482 -29.30 -23.76 -11.95
N LEU A 483 -28.32 -24.36 -12.66
CA LEU A 483 -28.52 -25.10 -13.90
C LEU A 483 -28.72 -26.60 -13.68
N ASP A 484 -28.50 -27.12 -12.46
CA ASP A 484 -28.65 -28.55 -12.13
C ASP A 484 -30.09 -28.88 -11.70
N SER A 485 -31.05 -28.45 -12.51
CA SER A 485 -32.46 -28.85 -12.40
C SER A 485 -32.80 -29.81 -13.55
N LEU A 486 -33.82 -30.63 -13.34
CA LEU A 486 -34.41 -31.46 -14.40
C LEU A 486 -35.61 -30.76 -15.07
N GLU A 487 -36.09 -29.66 -14.48
CA GLU A 487 -37.20 -28.86 -15.01
C GLU A 487 -36.68 -27.80 -15.98
N VAL A 488 -37.16 -27.85 -17.22
CA VAL A 488 -36.67 -26.97 -18.30
C VAL A 488 -36.92 -25.48 -18.00
N ASN A 489 -38.06 -25.16 -17.37
CA ASN A 489 -38.40 -23.78 -16.98
C ASN A 489 -37.42 -23.21 -15.95
N ASP A 490 -37.06 -24.00 -14.92
CA ASP A 490 -36.10 -23.56 -13.90
C ASP A 490 -34.74 -23.25 -14.53
N ILE A 491 -34.33 -24.04 -15.52
CA ILE A 491 -33.08 -23.80 -16.24
C ILE A 491 -33.16 -22.51 -17.05
N TYR A 492 -34.27 -22.19 -17.72
CA TYR A 492 -34.39 -20.93 -18.45
C TYR A 492 -34.26 -19.70 -17.53
N PHE A 493 -34.94 -19.69 -16.38
CA PHE A 493 -34.83 -18.57 -15.42
C PHE A 493 -33.48 -18.56 -14.70
N GLY A 494 -32.96 -19.73 -14.33
CA GLY A 494 -31.62 -19.88 -13.76
C GLY A 494 -30.56 -19.32 -14.72
N SER A 495 -30.66 -19.65 -16.00
CA SER A 495 -29.77 -19.16 -17.06
C SER A 495 -29.75 -17.63 -17.15
N ILE A 496 -30.92 -16.98 -17.10
CA ILE A 496 -31.01 -15.51 -17.07
C ILE A 496 -30.31 -14.94 -15.83
N ARG A 497 -30.56 -15.49 -14.63
CA ARG A 497 -29.90 -15.02 -13.40
C ARG A 497 -28.38 -15.17 -13.45
N ILE A 498 -27.90 -16.25 -14.04
CA ILE A 498 -26.46 -16.53 -14.21
C ILE A 498 -25.82 -15.50 -15.13
N ILE A 499 -26.46 -15.24 -16.27
CA ILE A 499 -26.02 -14.24 -17.25
C ILE A 499 -26.02 -12.86 -16.59
N ASP A 500 -27.11 -12.48 -15.93
CA ASP A 500 -27.25 -11.18 -15.27
C ASP A 500 -26.18 -10.98 -14.18
N LYS A 501 -25.93 -12.02 -13.36
CA LYS A 501 -24.95 -11.98 -12.27
C LYS A 501 -23.51 -11.95 -12.78
N LEU A 502 -23.12 -12.87 -13.67
CA LEU A 502 -21.71 -13.02 -14.10
C LEU A 502 -21.28 -11.99 -15.14
N LEU A 503 -22.20 -11.52 -15.99
CA LEU A 503 -21.92 -10.42 -16.92
C LEU A 503 -22.25 -9.05 -16.32
N ASN A 504 -22.82 -9.01 -15.12
CA ASN A 504 -23.24 -7.78 -14.45
C ASN A 504 -24.10 -6.91 -15.40
N THR A 505 -25.18 -7.53 -15.89
CA THR A 505 -26.20 -6.96 -16.77
C THR A 505 -27.59 -7.17 -16.15
N LEU A 506 -28.55 -6.30 -16.50
CA LEU A 506 -29.94 -6.37 -16.01
C LEU A 506 -30.94 -6.56 -17.15
N LYS A 507 -30.43 -6.81 -18.37
CA LYS A 507 -31.23 -6.93 -19.59
C LYS A 507 -30.72 -8.09 -20.43
N SER A 508 -31.24 -9.27 -20.16
CA SER A 508 -31.01 -10.48 -20.94
C SER A 508 -32.32 -11.23 -21.22
N SER A 509 -32.33 -12.04 -22.28
CA SER A 509 -33.52 -12.80 -22.68
C SER A 509 -33.18 -14.11 -23.37
N ILE A 510 -34.09 -15.08 -23.27
CA ILE A 510 -34.04 -16.35 -24.00
C ILE A 510 -35.29 -16.44 -24.89
N TYR A 511 -35.06 -16.62 -26.19
CA TYR A 511 -36.11 -16.93 -27.16
C TYR A 511 -35.92 -18.35 -27.69
N ILE A 512 -37.02 -19.07 -27.91
CA ILE A 512 -37.03 -20.39 -28.56
C ILE A 512 -37.42 -20.24 -30.02
N LEU A 513 -36.80 -21.04 -30.87
CA LEU A 513 -37.12 -21.12 -32.29
C LEU A 513 -38.35 -22.02 -32.50
N ASP A 514 -39.31 -21.54 -33.27
CA ASP A 514 -40.52 -22.28 -33.65
C ASP A 514 -40.21 -23.47 -34.59
N ARG A 515 -41.14 -24.43 -34.73
CA ARG A 515 -40.95 -25.63 -35.58
C ARG A 515 -40.65 -25.29 -37.04
N ASP A 516 -41.28 -24.24 -37.57
CA ASP A 516 -41.07 -23.73 -38.93
C ASP A 516 -39.81 -22.86 -39.08
N GLY A 517 -39.08 -22.60 -37.98
CA GLY A 517 -37.85 -21.80 -38.00
C GLY A 517 -38.04 -20.32 -38.35
N LYS A 518 -39.29 -19.83 -38.38
CA LYS A 518 -39.64 -18.49 -38.89
C LYS A 518 -39.85 -17.45 -37.79
N TYR A 519 -40.22 -17.89 -36.60
CA TYR A 519 -40.49 -17.04 -35.45
C TYR A 519 -39.66 -17.42 -34.23
N LEU A 520 -39.30 -16.41 -33.46
CA LEU A 520 -38.69 -16.53 -32.14
C LEU A 520 -39.73 -16.20 -31.07
N ARG A 521 -39.87 -17.07 -30.08
CA ARG A 521 -40.87 -16.91 -29.01
C ARG A 521 -40.19 -16.74 -27.66
N LEU A 522 -40.56 -15.69 -26.94
CA LEU A 522 -39.93 -15.34 -25.67
C LEU A 522 -40.29 -16.37 -24.59
N LYS A 523 -39.28 -16.93 -23.91
CA LYS A 523 -39.47 -17.86 -22.78
C LYS A 523 -39.02 -17.31 -21.43
N ALA A 524 -37.91 -16.58 -21.40
CA ALA A 524 -37.40 -15.97 -20.19
C ALA A 524 -36.77 -14.60 -20.48
N LYS A 525 -36.87 -13.69 -19.52
CA LYS A 525 -36.23 -12.37 -19.56
C LYS A 525 -35.84 -11.92 -18.15
N SER A 526 -34.91 -10.99 -18.05
CA SER A 526 -34.57 -10.31 -16.79
C SER A 526 -35.79 -9.57 -16.22
N SER A 527 -35.90 -9.55 -14.89
CA SER A 527 -37.02 -8.94 -14.16
C SER A 527 -36.92 -7.41 -13.98
N SER A 528 -36.14 -6.68 -14.80
CA SER A 528 -35.98 -5.23 -14.62
C SER A 528 -37.21 -4.43 -15.09
N GLU A 529 -37.63 -3.45 -14.28
CA GLU A 529 -38.88 -2.68 -14.48
C GLU A 529 -38.97 -1.98 -15.86
N ASN A 530 -37.82 -1.58 -16.43
CA ASN A 530 -37.73 -0.88 -17.71
C ASN A 530 -37.32 -1.80 -18.89
N PHE A 531 -37.64 -3.10 -18.82
CA PHE A 531 -37.28 -4.07 -19.85
C PHE A 531 -38.50 -4.82 -20.40
N SER A 532 -39.09 -4.23 -21.44
CA SER A 532 -40.18 -4.83 -22.23
C SER A 532 -39.66 -5.38 -23.55
N LEU A 533 -39.99 -6.63 -23.84
CA LEU A 533 -39.64 -7.31 -25.09
C LEU A 533 -40.90 -7.86 -25.77
N PRO A 534 -40.92 -7.94 -27.12
CA PRO A 534 -42.01 -8.57 -27.83
C PRO A 534 -42.07 -10.08 -27.55
N TYR A 535 -43.27 -10.61 -27.32
CA TYR A 535 -43.45 -12.04 -27.06
C TYR A 535 -43.11 -12.94 -28.27
N SER A 536 -43.18 -12.39 -29.49
CA SER A 536 -42.90 -13.07 -30.73
C SER A 536 -42.15 -12.14 -31.68
N VAL A 537 -41.06 -12.61 -32.28
CA VAL A 537 -40.22 -11.86 -33.22
C VAL A 537 -40.14 -12.62 -34.54
N ASN A 538 -40.39 -11.94 -35.67
CA ASN A 538 -40.24 -12.51 -37.00
C ASN A 538 -38.77 -12.44 -37.43
N LEU A 539 -38.17 -13.58 -37.78
CA LEU A 539 -36.75 -13.67 -38.16
C LEU A 539 -36.43 -13.03 -39.52
N ASP A 540 -37.40 -12.92 -40.42
CA ASP A 540 -37.22 -12.29 -41.73
C ASP A 540 -36.89 -10.78 -41.61
N GLN A 541 -37.20 -10.18 -40.45
CA GLN A 541 -36.94 -8.76 -40.18
C GLN A 541 -35.53 -8.48 -39.66
N PHE A 542 -34.77 -9.51 -39.24
CA PHE A 542 -33.46 -9.36 -38.60
C PHE A 542 -32.41 -10.26 -39.24
N ARG A 543 -31.69 -9.72 -40.24
CA ARG A 543 -30.70 -10.48 -41.03
C ARG A 543 -29.54 -11.00 -40.16
N GLU A 544 -29.10 -10.21 -39.20
CA GLU A 544 -27.96 -10.49 -38.33
C GLU A 544 -28.22 -11.66 -37.39
N ILE A 545 -29.42 -11.72 -36.80
CA ILE A 545 -29.85 -12.82 -35.94
C ILE A 545 -30.00 -14.11 -36.77
N ASN A 546 -30.57 -13.99 -37.97
CA ASN A 546 -30.70 -15.12 -38.89
C ASN A 546 -29.33 -15.65 -39.34
N GLN A 547 -28.36 -14.76 -39.56
CA GLN A 547 -26.98 -15.15 -39.85
C GLN A 547 -26.36 -15.89 -38.67
N ALA A 548 -26.52 -15.40 -37.43
CA ALA A 548 -26.03 -16.06 -36.22
C ALA A 548 -26.58 -17.49 -36.05
N ILE A 549 -27.87 -17.67 -36.35
CA ILE A 549 -28.53 -18.99 -36.33
C ILE A 549 -27.94 -19.91 -37.39
N LYS A 550 -27.77 -19.44 -38.63
CA LYS A 550 -27.22 -20.24 -39.75
C LYS A 550 -25.76 -20.59 -39.55
N SER A 551 -24.95 -19.65 -39.08
CA SER A 551 -23.52 -19.84 -38.85
C SER A 551 -23.22 -20.56 -37.55
N LYS A 552 -24.20 -20.70 -36.64
CA LYS A 552 -24.02 -21.27 -35.29
C LYS A 552 -22.94 -20.54 -34.49
N THR A 553 -22.78 -19.23 -34.71
CA THR A 553 -21.77 -18.40 -34.02
C THR A 553 -22.41 -17.28 -33.23
N VAL A 554 -21.71 -16.83 -32.19
CA VAL A 554 -22.09 -15.62 -31.45
C VAL A 554 -22.03 -14.41 -32.37
N PHE A 555 -23.11 -13.64 -32.41
CA PHE A 555 -23.19 -12.34 -33.07
C PHE A 555 -22.97 -11.22 -32.05
N ILE A 556 -22.19 -10.22 -32.44
CA ILE A 556 -21.90 -9.02 -31.65
C ILE A 556 -22.30 -7.81 -32.47
N ASN A 557 -23.13 -6.95 -31.89
CA ASN A 557 -23.61 -5.73 -32.52
C ASN A 557 -22.55 -4.63 -32.50
N ARG A 558 -21.54 -4.77 -33.36
CA ARG A 558 -20.43 -3.80 -33.51
C ARG A 558 -20.87 -2.48 -34.14
N THR A 559 -22.02 -2.46 -34.80
CA THR A 559 -22.62 -1.26 -35.38
C THR A 559 -23.41 -0.43 -34.37
N LEU A 560 -23.56 -0.93 -33.13
CA LEU A 560 -24.30 -0.29 -32.03
C LEU A 560 -25.75 0.06 -32.41
N ASN A 561 -26.37 -0.74 -33.28
CA ASN A 561 -27.76 -0.53 -33.68
C ASN A 561 -28.70 -0.75 -32.47
N PRO A 562 -29.45 0.25 -32.01
CA PRO A 562 -30.28 0.13 -30.81
C PRO A 562 -31.46 -0.85 -30.98
N LYS A 563 -31.80 -1.25 -32.21
CA LYS A 563 -32.84 -2.24 -32.48
C LYS A 563 -32.36 -3.69 -32.33
N LEU A 564 -31.05 -3.91 -32.22
CA LEU A 564 -30.44 -5.22 -32.09
C LEU A 564 -29.87 -5.42 -30.67
N PRO A 565 -29.91 -6.65 -30.12
CA PRO A 565 -29.20 -6.96 -28.89
C PRO A 565 -27.70 -6.71 -29.05
N THR A 566 -27.02 -6.37 -27.95
CA THR A 566 -25.57 -6.16 -27.97
C THR A 566 -24.82 -7.43 -28.33
N MET A 567 -25.27 -8.58 -27.81
CA MET A 567 -24.76 -9.90 -28.18
C MET A 567 -25.91 -10.89 -28.30
N VAL A 568 -25.80 -11.81 -29.25
CA VAL A 568 -26.74 -12.91 -29.46
C VAL A 568 -25.95 -14.19 -29.65
N ALA A 569 -26.31 -15.24 -28.93
CA ALA A 569 -25.68 -16.54 -29.06
C ALA A 569 -26.74 -17.63 -29.28
N PRO A 570 -26.56 -18.50 -30.29
CA PRO A 570 -27.44 -19.64 -30.49
C PRO A 570 -27.19 -20.74 -29.46
N VAL A 571 -28.27 -21.33 -28.95
CA VAL A 571 -28.28 -22.53 -28.11
C VAL A 571 -28.37 -23.74 -29.03
N ILE A 572 -27.30 -24.52 -29.09
CA ILE A 572 -27.15 -25.65 -30.02
C ILE A 572 -27.40 -26.95 -29.26
N ILE A 573 -28.33 -27.76 -29.76
CA ILE A 573 -28.68 -29.08 -29.20
C ILE A 573 -28.76 -30.07 -30.36
N ASN A 574 -27.96 -31.13 -30.32
CA ASN A 574 -27.85 -32.13 -31.40
C ASN A 574 -27.68 -31.48 -32.79
N ASP A 575 -26.74 -30.53 -32.87
CA ASP A 575 -26.45 -29.75 -34.09
C ASP A 575 -27.57 -28.86 -34.63
N ASN A 576 -28.69 -28.71 -33.91
CA ASN A 576 -29.78 -27.83 -34.28
C ASN A 576 -29.87 -26.64 -33.31
N VAL A 577 -30.12 -25.45 -33.85
CA VAL A 577 -30.35 -24.25 -33.01
C VAL A 577 -31.80 -24.31 -32.52
N LYS A 578 -31.97 -24.43 -31.20
CA LYS A 578 -33.29 -24.53 -30.55
C LYS A 578 -33.70 -23.24 -29.84
N ALA A 579 -32.74 -22.46 -29.39
CA ALA A 579 -33.00 -21.18 -28.73
C ALA A 579 -31.90 -20.17 -29.07
N ILE A 580 -32.14 -18.91 -28.74
CA ILE A 580 -31.15 -17.85 -28.74
C ILE A 580 -31.13 -17.16 -27.38
N ILE A 581 -29.94 -16.78 -26.95
CA ILE A 581 -29.70 -16.00 -25.75
C ILE A 581 -29.22 -14.63 -26.19
N SER A 582 -29.87 -13.58 -25.70
CA SER A 582 -29.59 -12.20 -26.08
C SER A 582 -29.27 -11.37 -24.84
N VAL A 583 -28.25 -10.50 -24.95
CA VAL A 583 -27.88 -9.52 -23.92
C VAL A 583 -27.95 -8.13 -24.52
N TYR A 584 -28.51 -7.18 -23.76
CA TYR A 584 -28.79 -5.81 -24.21
C TYR A 584 -28.03 -4.78 -23.36
N ASP A 585 -27.89 -3.56 -23.91
CA ASP A 585 -27.36 -2.36 -23.24
C ASP A 585 -26.04 -2.56 -22.47
N VAL A 586 -25.13 -3.37 -23.02
CA VAL A 586 -23.79 -3.52 -22.44
C VAL A 586 -22.99 -2.25 -22.72
N LYS A 587 -22.46 -1.63 -21.65
CA LYS A 587 -21.58 -0.45 -21.76
C LYS A 587 -20.36 -0.76 -22.63
N PHE A 588 -19.94 0.19 -23.45
CA PHE A 588 -18.80 0.01 -24.35
C PHE A 588 -17.51 -0.41 -23.62
N GLU A 589 -17.27 0.09 -22.40
CA GLU A 589 -16.09 -0.29 -21.62
C GLU A 589 -16.04 -1.78 -21.25
N LYS A 590 -17.20 -2.45 -21.22
CA LYS A 590 -17.32 -3.88 -20.92
C LYS A 590 -17.14 -4.76 -22.16
N LEU A 591 -17.20 -4.23 -23.39
CA LEU A 591 -17.08 -5.00 -24.64
C LEU A 591 -15.62 -5.38 -24.94
N THR A 592 -15.04 -6.18 -24.05
CA THR A 592 -13.69 -6.73 -24.19
C THR A 592 -13.76 -8.17 -24.71
N LEU A 593 -12.66 -8.65 -25.31
CA LEU A 593 -12.54 -10.06 -25.72
C LEU A 593 -12.80 -11.03 -24.56
N HIS A 594 -12.42 -10.65 -23.33
CA HIS A 594 -12.71 -11.43 -22.13
C HIS A 594 -14.22 -11.55 -21.89
N TYR A 595 -14.96 -10.44 -22.00
CA TYR A 595 -16.40 -10.41 -21.81
C TYR A 595 -17.14 -11.22 -22.88
N GLU A 596 -16.69 -11.15 -24.14
CA GLU A 596 -17.19 -11.99 -25.24
C GLU A 596 -16.96 -13.48 -24.97
N ASN A 597 -15.74 -13.85 -24.55
CA ASN A 597 -15.40 -15.24 -24.24
C ASN A 597 -16.18 -15.77 -23.02
N LEU A 598 -16.39 -14.93 -22.01
CA LEU A 598 -17.19 -15.28 -20.85
C LEU A 598 -18.64 -15.53 -21.25
N PHE A 599 -19.25 -14.65 -22.05
CA PHE A 599 -20.60 -14.86 -22.55
C PHE A 599 -20.71 -16.16 -23.36
N LYS A 600 -19.74 -16.45 -24.23
CA LYS A 600 -19.71 -17.70 -24.99
C LYS A 600 -19.67 -18.93 -24.08
N ALA A 601 -18.76 -18.96 -23.11
CA ALA A 601 -18.64 -20.07 -22.17
C ALA A 601 -19.92 -20.31 -21.35
N LEU A 602 -20.60 -19.22 -20.94
CA LEU A 602 -21.89 -19.32 -20.24
C LEU A 602 -22.98 -19.92 -21.13
N VAL A 603 -23.06 -19.49 -22.38
CA VAL A 603 -24.03 -20.03 -23.34
C VAL A 603 -23.78 -21.52 -23.61
N ASP A 604 -22.52 -21.95 -23.69
CA ASP A 604 -22.17 -23.37 -23.86
C ASP A 604 -22.62 -24.22 -22.65
N LEU A 605 -22.40 -23.73 -21.42
CA LEU A 605 -22.88 -24.38 -20.20
C LEU A 605 -24.41 -24.46 -20.15
N ILE A 606 -25.08 -23.35 -20.48
CA ILE A 606 -26.54 -23.27 -20.53
C ILE A 606 -27.10 -24.21 -21.59
N SER A 607 -26.46 -24.30 -22.77
CA SER A 607 -26.86 -25.20 -23.85
C SER A 607 -26.81 -26.66 -23.42
N ASN A 608 -25.75 -27.06 -22.71
CA ASN A 608 -25.63 -28.40 -22.17
C ASN A 608 -26.71 -28.70 -21.11
N ALA A 609 -27.01 -27.76 -20.22
CA ALA A 609 -28.04 -27.91 -19.20
C ALA A 609 -29.44 -28.04 -19.82
N ILE A 610 -29.80 -27.15 -20.75
CA ILE A 610 -31.07 -27.20 -21.48
C ILE A 610 -31.17 -28.51 -22.29
N GLY A 611 -30.09 -28.92 -22.97
CA GLY A 611 -30.06 -30.17 -23.73
C GLY A 611 -30.31 -31.41 -22.87
N LYS A 612 -29.70 -31.47 -21.67
CA LYS A 612 -29.91 -32.56 -20.70
C LYS A 612 -31.37 -32.60 -20.21
N ALA A 613 -31.94 -31.44 -19.88
CA ALA A 613 -33.31 -31.36 -19.39
C ALA A 613 -34.35 -31.67 -20.47
N LEU A 614 -34.18 -31.18 -21.70
CA LEU A 614 -35.06 -31.53 -22.82
C LEU A 614 -35.04 -33.03 -23.12
N LYS A 615 -33.86 -33.66 -23.08
CA LYS A 615 -33.75 -35.12 -23.23
C LYS A 615 -34.47 -35.87 -22.11
N TYR A 616 -34.39 -35.39 -20.87
CA TYR A 616 -35.14 -35.95 -19.75
C TYR A 616 -36.65 -35.77 -19.94
N ASP A 617 -37.07 -34.59 -20.39
CA ASP A 617 -38.47 -34.24 -20.64
C ASP A 617 -39.08 -35.11 -21.75
N GLU A 618 -38.35 -35.33 -22.85
CA GLU A 618 -38.73 -36.26 -23.94
C GLU A 618 -38.91 -37.70 -23.45
N ILE A 619 -38.03 -38.17 -22.54
CA ILE A 619 -38.14 -39.51 -21.95
C ILE A 619 -39.34 -39.60 -21.00
N ALA A 620 -39.59 -38.54 -20.22
CA ALA A 620 -40.71 -38.44 -19.30
C ALA A 620 -42.06 -38.27 -20.03
N ALA A 621 -42.07 -37.71 -21.25
CA ALA A 621 -43.27 -37.41 -22.04
C ALA A 621 -44.19 -38.62 -22.27
N ARG A 622 -43.65 -39.85 -22.30
CA ARG A 622 -44.45 -41.08 -22.44
C ARG A 622 -45.49 -41.28 -21.34
N ASN A 623 -45.30 -40.67 -20.17
CA ASN A 623 -46.22 -40.76 -19.02
C ASN A 623 -47.00 -39.46 -18.77
N LYS A 624 -46.77 -38.41 -19.56
CA LYS A 624 -47.36 -37.07 -19.36
C LYS A 624 -48.72 -36.91 -20.01
N TYR A 625 -48.90 -37.55 -21.16
CA TYR A 625 -50.08 -37.41 -22.00
C TYR A 625 -50.98 -38.64 -21.90
N ILE A 626 -52.28 -38.43 -22.12
CA ILE A 626 -53.22 -39.53 -22.29
C ILE A 626 -52.86 -40.27 -23.59
N PRO A 627 -52.82 -41.62 -23.62
CA PRO A 627 -52.45 -42.39 -24.81
C PRO A 627 -53.21 -41.92 -26.07
N ASN A 628 -52.50 -41.82 -27.19
CA ASN A 628 -52.98 -41.34 -28.50
C ASN A 628 -53.43 -39.87 -28.57
N THR A 629 -53.11 -39.05 -27.57
CA THR A 629 -53.37 -37.60 -27.59
C THR A 629 -52.16 -36.81 -27.05
N GLU A 630 -52.09 -35.50 -27.32
CA GLU A 630 -51.18 -34.59 -26.59
C GLU A 630 -51.90 -33.84 -25.45
N ILE A 631 -52.92 -34.46 -24.84
CA ILE A 631 -53.63 -33.90 -23.67
C ILE A 631 -52.89 -34.30 -22.40
N LEU A 632 -52.46 -33.31 -21.62
CA LEU A 632 -51.77 -33.52 -20.34
C LEU A 632 -52.71 -34.18 -19.31
N THR A 633 -52.18 -35.19 -18.61
CA THR A 633 -52.84 -35.80 -17.44
C THR A 633 -53.09 -34.76 -16.34
N THR A 634 -54.07 -35.00 -15.45
CA THR A 634 -54.44 -34.04 -14.39
C THR A 634 -53.27 -33.63 -13.51
N LYS A 635 -52.37 -34.57 -13.19
CA LYS A 635 -51.17 -34.30 -12.38
C LYS A 635 -50.20 -33.37 -13.11
N GLU A 636 -49.93 -33.63 -14.39
CA GLU A 636 -48.98 -32.84 -15.18
C GLU A 636 -49.57 -31.47 -15.55
N PHE A 637 -50.87 -31.41 -15.85
CA PHE A 637 -51.56 -30.15 -16.13
C PHE A 637 -51.50 -29.18 -14.95
N LYS A 638 -51.73 -29.66 -13.72
CA LYS A 638 -51.63 -28.84 -12.49
C LYS A 638 -50.22 -28.30 -12.29
N LYS A 639 -49.19 -29.11 -12.57
CA LYS A 639 -47.78 -28.71 -12.51
C LYS A 639 -47.48 -27.60 -13.53
N VAL A 640 -47.86 -27.80 -14.79
CA VAL A 640 -47.67 -26.81 -15.87
C VAL A 640 -48.40 -25.49 -15.56
N LEU A 641 -49.62 -25.56 -15.01
CA LEU A 641 -50.38 -24.36 -14.65
C LEU A 641 -49.68 -23.58 -13.52
N THR A 642 -49.18 -24.28 -12.50
CA THR A 642 -48.42 -23.68 -11.39
C THR A 642 -47.17 -22.96 -11.91
N ASP A 643 -46.45 -23.58 -12.85
CA ASP A 643 -45.30 -22.96 -13.49
C ASP A 643 -45.68 -21.68 -14.27
N LYS A 644 -46.81 -21.69 -14.99
CA LYS A 644 -47.27 -20.51 -15.74
C LYS A 644 -47.65 -19.35 -14.82
N ILE A 645 -48.28 -19.64 -13.69
CA ILE A 645 -48.57 -18.65 -12.63
C ILE A 645 -47.27 -18.05 -12.11
N ARG A 646 -46.32 -18.91 -11.69
CA ARG A 646 -45.01 -18.48 -11.19
C ARG A 646 -44.25 -17.63 -12.22
N ASN A 647 -44.32 -17.98 -13.50
CA ASN A 647 -43.65 -17.24 -14.57
C ASN A 647 -44.27 -15.85 -14.77
N LYS A 648 -45.59 -15.72 -14.66
CA LYS A 648 -46.29 -14.44 -14.70
C LYS A 648 -45.83 -13.52 -13.56
N GLU A 649 -45.67 -14.06 -12.35
CA GLU A 649 -45.17 -13.32 -11.19
C GLU A 649 -43.70 -12.88 -11.34
N ILE A 650 -42.82 -13.80 -11.74
CA ILE A 650 -41.37 -13.53 -11.81
C ILE A 650 -40.98 -12.62 -12.98
N SER A 651 -41.65 -12.79 -14.13
CA SER A 651 -41.21 -12.20 -15.41
C SER A 651 -42.26 -11.39 -16.14
N GLY A 652 -43.49 -11.29 -15.59
CA GLY A 652 -44.59 -10.54 -16.22
C GLY A 652 -45.10 -11.13 -17.52
N ILE A 653 -44.75 -12.39 -17.84
CA ILE A 653 -45.20 -13.08 -19.06
C ILE A 653 -46.63 -13.57 -18.84
N ASN A 654 -47.57 -13.00 -19.58
CA ASN A 654 -48.99 -13.32 -19.44
C ASN A 654 -49.37 -14.65 -20.10
N PHE A 655 -50.38 -15.31 -19.54
CA PHE A 655 -51.06 -16.45 -20.15
C PHE A 655 -52.57 -16.31 -19.89
N THR A 656 -53.38 -16.97 -20.72
CA THR A 656 -54.84 -17.02 -20.55
C THR A 656 -55.28 -18.48 -20.48
N LEU A 657 -56.12 -18.81 -19.49
CA LEU A 657 -56.67 -20.14 -19.32
C LEU A 657 -58.08 -20.21 -19.90
N LEU A 658 -58.33 -21.19 -20.76
CA LEU A 658 -59.66 -21.47 -21.33
C LEU A 658 -60.19 -22.80 -20.80
N ARG A 659 -61.49 -22.87 -20.51
CA ARG A 659 -62.22 -24.11 -20.21
C ARG A 659 -63.13 -24.46 -21.37
N ILE A 660 -63.08 -25.71 -21.84
CA ILE A 660 -64.00 -26.24 -22.86
C ILE A 660 -65.29 -26.71 -22.19
N LYS A 661 -66.45 -26.24 -22.68
CA LYS A 661 -67.78 -26.55 -22.13
C LYS A 661 -68.35 -27.87 -22.64
N ASP A 662 -67.99 -28.29 -23.85
CA ASP A 662 -68.50 -29.50 -24.49
C ASP A 662 -67.66 -30.73 -24.10
N ASN A 663 -68.16 -31.51 -23.13
CA ASN A 663 -67.53 -32.73 -22.62
C ASN A 663 -68.10 -34.04 -23.22
N ASN A 664 -68.92 -33.95 -24.28
CA ASN A 664 -69.62 -35.12 -24.86
C ASN A 664 -68.82 -35.89 -25.91
N LEU A 665 -67.62 -35.42 -26.29
CA LEU A 665 -66.74 -36.05 -27.27
C LEU A 665 -65.61 -36.84 -26.59
N SER A 666 -65.08 -37.85 -27.28
CA SER A 666 -63.89 -38.57 -26.81
C SER A 666 -62.67 -37.63 -26.71
N TYR A 667 -61.70 -37.98 -25.88
CA TYR A 667 -60.48 -37.17 -25.71
C TYR A 667 -59.70 -36.99 -27.03
N GLU A 668 -59.73 -37.99 -27.91
CA GLU A 668 -59.05 -37.96 -29.22
C GLU A 668 -59.75 -37.03 -30.23
N GLU A 669 -61.09 -37.02 -30.26
CA GLU A 669 -61.85 -36.09 -31.12
C GLU A 669 -61.73 -34.64 -30.65
N ASN A 670 -61.74 -34.42 -29.33
CA ASN A 670 -61.48 -33.11 -28.75
C ASN A 670 -60.06 -32.62 -29.08
N PHE A 671 -59.06 -33.50 -28.98
CA PHE A 671 -57.68 -33.19 -29.33
C PHE A 671 -57.54 -32.76 -30.80
N ASN A 672 -58.10 -33.54 -31.74
CA ASN A 672 -58.00 -33.25 -33.18
C ASN A 672 -58.64 -31.91 -33.58
N LYS A 673 -59.75 -31.52 -32.94
CA LYS A 673 -60.39 -30.22 -33.19
C LYS A 673 -59.63 -29.05 -32.56
N LEU A 674 -59.07 -29.25 -31.36
CA LEU A 674 -58.32 -28.23 -30.65
C LEU A 674 -56.94 -27.99 -31.25
N SER A 675 -56.21 -29.03 -31.66
CA SER A 675 -54.87 -28.93 -32.25
C SER A 675 -54.84 -28.08 -33.53
N LEU A 676 -55.93 -28.09 -34.32
CA LEU A 676 -56.10 -27.23 -35.50
C LEU A 676 -56.43 -25.77 -35.16
N SER A 677 -56.92 -25.52 -33.95
CA SER A 677 -57.46 -24.22 -33.52
C SER A 677 -56.46 -23.40 -32.68
N ILE A 678 -55.48 -24.06 -32.06
CA ILE A 678 -54.49 -23.49 -31.14
C ILE A 678 -53.09 -23.46 -31.75
N ARG A 679 -52.13 -22.78 -31.11
CA ARG A 679 -50.73 -22.73 -31.57
C ARG A 679 -49.92 -23.85 -30.91
N ASP A 680 -48.78 -24.18 -31.51
CA ASP A 680 -47.84 -25.21 -30.99
C ASP A 680 -47.30 -24.96 -29.57
N ASP A 681 -47.34 -23.72 -29.04
CA ASP A 681 -46.95 -23.43 -27.65
C ASP A 681 -48.13 -23.43 -26.66
N ASP A 682 -49.37 -23.55 -27.17
CA ASP A 682 -50.56 -23.62 -26.35
C ASP A 682 -50.74 -25.07 -25.88
N LEU A 683 -51.03 -25.26 -24.60
CA LEU A 683 -51.04 -26.58 -23.97
C LEU A 683 -52.47 -26.99 -23.63
N ILE A 684 -52.82 -28.25 -23.93
CA ILE A 684 -54.12 -28.84 -23.59
C ILE A 684 -53.92 -29.76 -22.39
N GLY A 685 -54.82 -29.72 -21.41
CA GLY A 685 -54.78 -30.69 -20.31
C GLY A 685 -56.10 -30.86 -19.58
N LEU A 686 -56.15 -31.91 -18.75
CA LEU A 686 -57.30 -32.23 -17.92
C LEU A 686 -57.21 -31.51 -16.57
N GLY A 687 -58.26 -30.78 -16.19
CA GLY A 687 -58.38 -30.19 -14.86
C GLY A 687 -59.21 -31.04 -13.90
N GLU A 688 -59.41 -30.54 -12.68
CA GLU A 688 -60.28 -31.17 -11.69
C GLU A 688 -61.73 -31.18 -12.22
N GLY A 689 -62.38 -32.36 -12.23
CA GLY A 689 -63.74 -32.56 -12.78
C GLY A 689 -63.83 -33.09 -14.23
N ASN A 690 -62.75 -33.61 -14.83
CA ASN A 690 -62.69 -34.13 -16.21
C ASN A 690 -63.00 -33.10 -17.30
N TYR A 691 -62.89 -31.80 -17.02
CA TYR A 691 -62.96 -30.77 -18.05
C TYR A 691 -61.62 -30.63 -18.76
N ILE A 692 -61.67 -30.38 -20.08
CA ILE A 692 -60.50 -30.05 -20.89
C ILE A 692 -60.24 -28.55 -20.78
N TYR A 693 -59.01 -28.20 -20.47
CA TYR A 693 -58.53 -26.82 -20.39
C TYR A 693 -57.45 -26.59 -21.44
N VAL A 694 -57.38 -25.35 -21.93
CA VAL A 694 -56.35 -24.88 -22.85
C VAL A 694 -55.62 -23.69 -22.23
N ILE A 695 -54.30 -23.81 -22.09
CA ILE A 695 -53.42 -22.73 -21.65
C ILE A 695 -52.90 -22.03 -22.91
N LEU A 696 -53.36 -20.81 -23.14
CA LEU A 696 -52.83 -19.93 -24.17
C LEU A 696 -51.55 -19.25 -23.68
N SER A 697 -50.42 -19.68 -24.20
CA SER A 697 -49.11 -19.15 -23.82
C SER A 697 -48.90 -17.75 -24.38
N ASN A 698 -48.29 -16.85 -23.60
CA ASN A 698 -47.89 -15.50 -24.03
C ASN A 698 -49.06 -14.67 -24.61
N THR A 699 -50.27 -14.89 -24.11
CA THR A 699 -51.51 -14.31 -24.66
C THR A 699 -52.30 -13.62 -23.54
N ASP A 700 -52.60 -12.34 -23.75
CA ASP A 700 -53.43 -11.52 -22.87
C ASP A 700 -54.93 -11.78 -23.12
N LYS A 701 -55.78 -11.47 -22.14
CA LYS A 701 -57.24 -11.66 -22.20
C LYS A 701 -57.86 -11.08 -23.50
N ILE A 702 -57.44 -9.89 -23.90
CA ILE A 702 -57.91 -9.22 -25.15
C ILE A 702 -57.52 -10.01 -26.41
N LYS A 703 -56.33 -10.61 -26.44
CA LYS A 703 -55.85 -11.38 -27.61
C LYS A 703 -56.47 -12.78 -27.68
N SER A 704 -57.01 -13.27 -26.57
CA SER A 704 -57.64 -14.61 -26.48
C SER A 704 -58.96 -14.70 -27.28
N GLU A 705 -59.65 -13.58 -27.52
CA GLU A 705 -60.91 -13.54 -28.29
C GLU A 705 -60.76 -14.10 -29.72
N LYS A 706 -59.62 -13.85 -30.38
CA LYS A 706 -59.32 -14.40 -31.71
C LYS A 706 -59.10 -15.92 -31.70
N VAL A 707 -58.76 -16.50 -30.55
CA VAL A 707 -58.60 -17.95 -30.38
C VAL A 707 -59.97 -18.56 -30.06
N LEU A 708 -60.78 -17.93 -29.21
CA LEU A 708 -62.16 -18.34 -28.93
C LEU A 708 -63.00 -18.44 -30.21
N MET A 709 -62.90 -17.46 -31.12
CA MET A 709 -63.58 -17.53 -32.43
C MET A 709 -63.09 -18.66 -33.33
N ARG A 710 -61.83 -19.12 -33.18
CA ARG A 710 -61.31 -20.26 -33.95
C ARG A 710 -61.80 -21.59 -33.37
N ILE A 711 -61.85 -21.69 -32.05
CA ILE A 711 -62.39 -22.85 -31.34
C ILE A 711 -63.91 -22.99 -31.58
N SER A 712 -64.65 -21.89 -31.60
CA SER A 712 -66.09 -21.93 -31.92
C SER A 712 -66.37 -22.38 -33.35
N LYS A 713 -65.50 -22.02 -34.31
CA LYS A 713 -65.59 -22.46 -35.72
C LYS A 713 -65.29 -23.95 -35.90
N SER A 714 -64.52 -24.58 -35.02
CA SER A 714 -64.28 -26.03 -35.03
C SER A 714 -65.37 -26.83 -34.30
N GLY A 715 -66.43 -26.14 -33.83
CA GLY A 715 -67.62 -26.76 -33.23
C GLY A 715 -67.46 -27.09 -31.75
N LEU A 716 -66.60 -26.35 -31.03
CA LEU A 716 -66.41 -26.47 -29.58
C LEU A 716 -66.68 -25.12 -28.90
N ASN A 717 -67.35 -25.13 -27.75
CA ASN A 717 -67.52 -23.92 -26.94
C ASN A 717 -66.46 -23.82 -25.84
N ALA A 718 -65.83 -22.65 -25.71
CA ALA A 718 -64.82 -22.38 -24.70
C ALA A 718 -65.11 -21.07 -23.97
N GLU A 719 -64.72 -20.98 -22.70
CA GLU A 719 -64.78 -19.74 -21.91
C GLU A 719 -63.43 -19.42 -21.26
N VAL A 720 -63.18 -18.13 -21.05
CA VAL A 720 -62.01 -17.67 -20.30
C VAL A 720 -62.27 -17.83 -18.82
N MET A 721 -61.36 -18.50 -18.11
CA MET A 721 -61.41 -18.60 -16.65
C MET A 721 -60.84 -17.32 -16.05
N GLU A 722 -61.61 -16.62 -15.21
CA GLU A 722 -61.15 -15.42 -14.50
C GLU A 722 -60.40 -15.76 -13.21
N ASP A 723 -60.81 -16.84 -12.53
CA ASP A 723 -60.14 -17.37 -11.35
C ASP A 723 -59.25 -18.56 -11.71
N LEU A 724 -57.95 -18.39 -11.48
CA LEU A 724 -56.94 -19.45 -11.59
C LEU A 724 -56.94 -20.27 -10.29
N TYR A 725 -58.01 -21.04 -10.06
CA TYR A 725 -58.22 -21.98 -8.93
C TYR A 725 -57.67 -21.58 -7.55
#